data_AF-D5GLQ1-F1
#
_entry.id   AF-D5GLQ1-F1
#
_cell.length_a   1.000
_cell.length_b   1.000
_cell.length_c   1.000
_cell.angle_alpha   90.00
_cell.angle_beta   90.00
_cell.angle_gamma   90.00
#
_symmetry.space_group_name_H-M   'P 1'
#
loop_
_entity.id
_entity.type
_entity.pdbx_description
1 polymer ?
#
loop_
_entity_poly.entity_id
_entity_poly.type
_entity_poly.pdbx_seq_one_letter_code
_entity_poly.pdbx_strand_id
1 'polypeptide(L)'
;MALQSDRKTPISEEKNGPLEGLKWNNWIFKEGIVPLYLLFLRHLMKLHGTGGYRFWPAPPSELKNPDHASLTISTEFWKKVGKSLYDLYPQAPPPLLTPRKSQSQATENLSIKRVIFDFLSPGQSKFIVPLLMQLGITNIVTLPPTIMKGLTGATTDEVSLLSVTPAYVHDILRNPTRCKLLQDHWKKDPGNLARNTSMLLSFLLQDTSEDCLTGCSLLPLDGGSWGTFSRKSTSQIQYFTSRTPLERSILEITDGRLVSKDLECNVINGLLEKMNISLLSFDHIPSLCRLVESKDPEYRKTWLANVWEYFTFCVEKDPAYMDYYLKSIESLPVYCGSVVGKPGSLRFLTPLSFASGSPPAIIDPNIPPSEKGKSALFQALNGLILVNRSTFPKTGLIAESLSWPQGVRRLIKSIGSLPSTIHTAHSLSQIFSGMPAEGVEALSNLILPHISLLLNEDYSLVGTLKQLPIWPVLSSSFQSAEKLKLAPHTSLTLTRMIDQTTFLRPDLASKHRDELQKLGVPQLSYLDFLNNEVGLARGYLPDKKIGEYRKFTEIVYRVKPGIFQSYNLAVNGDLCFCLPITLYDSSVHLFQAAFRDQEGSRFLHKELVGSAIWKAFLIQNISGPTYIECARSIERRNNRTLPDDQLESDSCTVFNHLCWDYQEMHSWPVSAWESLSNIRFAPAQEAITSSGHSQLRSNQGKIFRQRNRLIALSEAVDPKFEGISWSQKPVLPVRMGPLALGKITSNKPMITPTTVLGHLEFLASHREIITKAELPPRISEIKKAYEYLEEKVPAYAIPESVPIWLNVENEDLVGMTPETFRNSWSCTRDLCLNSNYDSGEIKRVRSFLGRFHQLLVHARVRRIIPPPSIPEPGKTQSPILEGLLNLREQKALFDVTITAPPQTFKAHKVVLASVSEYWKGMFTSNCRESSTAEISLQDDPSTVKVLLDYIYTNKFIKPPREDDVTRQLENLLDQLEKSEKWLLPSFQHSMENYLSDPHWIRPETVKPILRSAKMYKADRLADVCRKYIENNRVIVERESPNEE
;
A
#
# COMPACT_ATOMS: atom_id res chain seq x y z
N MET A 1 -106.78 -92.08 23.02
CA MET A 1 -106.25 -90.77 23.45
C MET A 1 -107.03 -89.67 22.76
N ALA A 2 -107.82 -88.90 23.50
CA ALA A 2 -108.31 -87.62 23.03
C ALA A 2 -107.24 -86.56 23.37
N LEU A 3 -106.83 -85.76 22.39
CA LEU A 3 -106.04 -84.55 22.63
C LEU A 3 -107.00 -83.44 23.06
N GLN A 4 -106.58 -82.55 23.97
CA GLN A 4 -107.34 -81.32 24.26
C GLN A 4 -107.57 -80.51 22.98
N SER A 5 -108.49 -79.55 23.05
CA SER A 5 -108.82 -78.64 21.94
C SER A 5 -107.61 -77.88 21.37
N ASP A 6 -106.53 -77.74 22.15
CA ASP A 6 -105.25 -77.15 21.72
C ASP A 6 -104.40 -78.09 20.83
N ARG A 7 -104.78 -79.37 20.71
CA ARG A 7 -104.09 -80.46 19.99
C ARG A 7 -102.65 -80.71 20.45
N LYS A 8 -102.21 -80.13 21.56
CA LYS A 8 -100.85 -80.22 22.10
C LYS A 8 -100.80 -80.91 23.47
N THR A 9 -101.93 -81.00 24.17
CA THR A 9 -102.01 -81.51 25.54
C THR A 9 -102.83 -82.82 25.58
N PRO A 10 -102.24 -83.98 25.95
CA PRO A 10 -102.96 -85.26 26.07
C PRO A 10 -103.84 -85.33 27.34
N ILE A 11 -105.11 -85.77 27.24
CA ILE A 11 -106.02 -85.87 28.41
C ILE A 11 -105.94 -87.25 29.08
N SER A 12 -105.84 -87.33 30.42
CA SER A 12 -106.21 -88.52 31.20
C SER A 12 -107.05 -88.19 32.45
N GLU A 13 -108.21 -88.84 32.62
CA GLU A 13 -109.05 -88.75 33.82
C GLU A 13 -108.79 -89.94 34.76
N GLU A 14 -107.88 -89.82 35.72
CA GLU A 14 -107.83 -90.75 36.86
C GLU A 14 -107.58 -89.99 38.17
N LYS A 15 -108.58 -90.02 39.07
CA LYS A 15 -108.46 -89.65 40.49
C LYS A 15 -108.15 -90.92 41.30
N ASN A 16 -106.96 -90.95 41.92
CA ASN A 16 -106.54 -91.78 43.06
C ASN A 16 -107.03 -93.24 43.14
N GLY A 17 -106.27 -94.16 42.53
CA GLY A 17 -106.29 -95.62 42.77
C GLY A 17 -104.90 -96.15 43.19
N PRO A 18 -104.78 -97.41 43.68
CA PRO A 18 -103.59 -97.92 44.38
C PRO A 18 -102.26 -97.86 43.58
N LEU A 19 -101.16 -97.65 44.31
CA LEU A 19 -99.78 -97.37 43.83
C LEU A 19 -99.22 -98.32 42.75
N GLU A 20 -99.72 -99.56 42.63
CA GLU A 20 -99.28 -100.49 41.59
C GLU A 20 -99.82 -100.14 40.19
N GLY A 21 -101.04 -99.62 40.09
CA GLY A 21 -101.60 -99.15 38.82
C GLY A 21 -100.82 -97.96 38.25
N LEU A 22 -100.26 -97.14 39.13
CA LEU A 22 -99.49 -95.94 38.76
C LEU A 22 -98.15 -96.29 38.08
N LYS A 23 -97.49 -97.39 38.48
CA LYS A 23 -96.27 -97.87 37.81
C LYS A 23 -96.57 -98.39 36.41
N TRP A 24 -97.67 -99.13 36.24
CA TRP A 24 -98.05 -99.66 34.93
C TRP A 24 -98.54 -98.56 33.99
N ASN A 25 -99.34 -97.61 34.49
CA ASN A 25 -99.77 -96.44 33.72
C ASN A 25 -98.59 -95.57 33.31
N ASN A 26 -97.63 -95.35 34.21
CA ASN A 26 -96.38 -94.67 33.85
C ASN A 26 -95.60 -95.46 32.79
N TRP A 27 -95.43 -96.78 32.92
CA TRP A 27 -94.79 -97.57 31.86
C TRP A 27 -95.52 -97.45 30.51
N ILE A 28 -96.87 -97.49 30.50
CA ILE A 28 -97.67 -97.28 29.28
C ILE A 28 -97.41 -95.89 28.69
N PHE A 29 -97.42 -94.84 29.50
CA PHE A 29 -97.16 -93.48 29.04
C PHE A 29 -95.73 -93.31 28.52
N LYS A 30 -94.73 -93.88 29.18
CA LYS A 30 -93.30 -93.76 28.83
C LYS A 30 -92.88 -94.66 27.67
N GLU A 31 -93.20 -95.96 27.75
CA GLU A 31 -92.72 -97.01 26.85
C GLU A 31 -93.75 -97.45 25.80
N GLY A 32 -95.04 -97.32 26.07
CA GLY A 32 -96.10 -97.68 25.12
C GLY A 32 -96.45 -96.55 24.15
N ILE A 33 -96.93 -95.43 24.68
CA ILE A 33 -97.57 -94.37 23.89
C ILE A 33 -96.56 -93.53 23.12
N VAL A 34 -95.47 -93.10 23.76
CA VAL A 34 -94.51 -92.19 23.12
C VAL A 34 -93.92 -92.77 21.82
N PRO A 35 -93.51 -94.05 21.73
CA PRO A 35 -93.07 -94.65 20.47
C PRO A 35 -94.15 -94.67 19.37
N LEU A 36 -95.40 -94.99 19.72
CA LEU A 36 -96.53 -94.95 18.79
C LEU A 36 -96.81 -93.53 18.31
N TYR A 37 -96.70 -92.55 19.21
CA TYR A 37 -96.88 -91.14 18.89
C TYR A 37 -95.77 -90.60 17.98
N LEU A 38 -94.52 -91.06 18.16
CA LEU A 38 -93.42 -90.77 17.24
C LEU A 38 -93.65 -91.38 15.85
N LEU A 39 -94.17 -92.61 15.75
CA LEU A 39 -94.57 -93.23 14.48
C LEU A 39 -95.70 -92.45 13.80
N PHE A 40 -96.67 -91.98 14.57
CA PHE A 40 -97.75 -91.14 14.07
C PHE A 40 -97.23 -89.80 13.55
N LEU A 41 -96.33 -89.15 14.29
CA LEU A 41 -95.68 -87.91 13.86
C LEU A 41 -94.83 -88.13 12.61
N ARG A 42 -94.15 -89.26 12.45
CA ARG A 42 -93.44 -89.59 11.19
C ARG A 42 -94.37 -89.53 9.99
N HIS A 43 -95.58 -90.06 10.12
CA HIS A 43 -96.58 -89.98 9.06
C HIS A 43 -97.06 -88.54 8.81
N LEU A 44 -97.33 -87.78 9.87
CA LEU A 44 -97.77 -86.37 9.75
C LEU A 44 -96.70 -85.46 9.18
N MET A 45 -95.44 -85.64 9.57
CA MET A 45 -94.29 -84.90 9.03
C MET A 45 -94.09 -85.23 7.55
N LYS A 46 -94.39 -86.45 7.10
CA LYS A 46 -94.37 -86.83 5.67
C LYS A 46 -95.49 -86.15 4.88
N LEU A 47 -96.68 -86.02 5.47
CA LEU A 47 -97.86 -85.43 4.80
C LEU A 47 -97.82 -83.89 4.73
N HIS A 48 -97.40 -83.25 5.82
CA HIS A 48 -97.54 -81.80 6.00
C HIS A 48 -96.20 -81.04 6.04
N GLY A 49 -95.07 -81.72 5.91
CA GLY A 49 -93.74 -81.10 5.99
C GLY A 49 -93.57 -80.31 7.28
N THR A 50 -93.09 -79.07 7.18
CA THR A 50 -92.92 -78.16 8.33
C THR A 50 -94.23 -77.82 9.03
N GLY A 51 -95.37 -77.90 8.33
CA GLY A 51 -96.71 -77.75 8.92
C GLY A 51 -97.05 -78.87 9.91
N GLY A 52 -96.34 -79.99 9.88
CA GLY A 52 -96.48 -81.09 10.84
C GLY A 52 -96.02 -80.74 12.26
N TYR A 53 -95.12 -79.76 12.44
CA TYR A 53 -94.63 -79.34 13.76
C TYR A 53 -95.75 -78.82 14.68
N ARG A 54 -96.90 -78.41 14.13
CA ARG A 54 -98.07 -77.98 14.94
C ARG A 54 -98.65 -79.09 15.82
N PHE A 55 -98.40 -80.36 15.46
CA PHE A 55 -98.88 -81.53 16.16
C PHE A 55 -97.88 -82.08 17.17
N TRP A 56 -96.70 -81.46 17.29
CA TRP A 56 -95.72 -81.82 18.30
C TRP A 56 -96.19 -81.29 19.66
N PRO A 57 -96.00 -82.05 20.75
CA PRO A 57 -96.38 -81.62 22.09
C PRO A 57 -95.52 -80.44 22.50
N ALA A 58 -96.08 -79.50 23.26
CA ALA A 58 -95.29 -78.39 23.80
C ALA A 58 -94.23 -78.91 24.77
N PRO A 59 -93.02 -78.31 24.83
CA PRO A 59 -92.02 -78.70 25.81
C PRO A 59 -92.53 -78.50 27.25
N PRO A 60 -92.05 -79.28 28.24
CA PRO A 60 -92.51 -79.19 29.63
C PRO A 60 -92.49 -77.77 30.19
N SER A 61 -91.51 -76.96 29.78
CA SER A 61 -91.38 -75.54 30.16
C SER A 61 -92.48 -74.62 29.63
N GLU A 62 -93.24 -75.03 28.61
CA GLU A 62 -94.31 -74.23 27.99
C GLU A 62 -95.71 -74.82 28.26
N LEU A 63 -95.82 -75.95 28.97
CA LEU A 63 -97.10 -76.51 29.40
C LEU A 63 -97.69 -75.66 30.54
N LYS A 64 -98.93 -75.18 30.37
CA LYS A 64 -99.67 -74.44 31.40
C LYS A 64 -100.49 -75.42 32.24
N ASN A 65 -100.15 -75.55 33.53
CA ASN A 65 -100.82 -76.43 34.51
C ASN A 65 -101.03 -77.89 34.03
N PRO A 66 -99.98 -78.62 33.60
CA PRO A 66 -100.15 -79.97 33.06
C PRO A 66 -100.57 -80.97 34.14
N ASP A 67 -101.48 -81.88 33.78
CA ASP A 67 -101.70 -83.11 34.55
C ASP A 67 -100.46 -84.04 34.45
N HIS A 68 -100.35 -84.99 35.39
CA HIS A 68 -99.19 -85.87 35.47
C HIS A 68 -98.95 -86.64 34.15
N ALA A 69 -100.02 -87.02 33.46
CA ALA A 69 -99.94 -87.70 32.17
C ALA A 69 -99.36 -86.79 31.07
N SER A 70 -99.87 -85.56 30.89
CA SER A 70 -99.33 -84.62 29.89
C SER A 70 -97.87 -84.31 30.11
N LEU A 71 -97.49 -84.05 31.37
CA LEU A 71 -96.10 -83.77 31.73
C LEU A 71 -95.21 -84.98 31.43
N THR A 72 -95.65 -86.18 31.83
CA THR A 72 -94.88 -87.42 31.61
C THR A 72 -94.73 -87.73 30.12
N ILE A 73 -95.81 -87.60 29.33
CA ILE A 73 -95.80 -87.86 27.89
C ILE A 73 -94.93 -86.83 27.18
N SER A 74 -95.04 -85.54 27.50
CA SER A 74 -94.20 -84.49 26.89
C SER A 74 -92.73 -84.67 27.24
N THR A 75 -92.40 -84.84 28.52
CA THR A 75 -91.00 -85.03 28.95
C THR A 75 -90.36 -86.25 28.29
N GLU A 76 -91.07 -87.38 28.24
CA GLU A 76 -90.55 -88.59 27.60
C GLU A 76 -90.58 -88.51 26.08
N PHE A 77 -91.53 -87.78 25.48
CA PHE A 77 -91.52 -87.46 24.06
C PHE A 77 -90.25 -86.70 23.68
N TRP A 78 -89.92 -85.59 24.36
CA TRP A 78 -88.75 -84.79 24.01
C TRP A 78 -87.44 -85.56 24.27
N LYS A 79 -87.40 -86.41 25.31
CA LYS A 79 -86.28 -87.32 25.57
C LYS A 79 -86.12 -88.37 24.45
N LYS A 80 -87.22 -88.96 23.98
CA LYS A 80 -87.19 -90.00 22.93
C LYS A 80 -87.05 -89.42 21.52
N VAL A 81 -87.58 -88.23 21.22
CA VAL A 81 -87.45 -87.59 19.90
C VAL A 81 -85.99 -87.22 19.63
N GLY A 82 -85.24 -86.77 20.65
CA GLY A 82 -83.80 -86.53 20.56
C GLY A 82 -82.96 -87.79 20.33
N LYS A 83 -83.49 -88.98 20.64
CA LYS A 83 -82.84 -90.29 20.44
C LYS A 83 -83.44 -91.09 19.27
N SER A 84 -84.48 -90.56 18.63
CA SER A 84 -85.26 -91.26 17.61
C SER A 84 -84.51 -91.34 16.28
N LEU A 85 -84.54 -92.52 15.66
CA LEU A 85 -84.05 -92.74 14.29
C LEU A 85 -85.13 -92.47 13.23
N TYR A 86 -86.32 -92.01 13.62
CA TYR A 86 -87.39 -91.73 12.67
C TYR A 86 -87.12 -90.48 11.83
N ASP A 87 -87.59 -90.55 10.59
CA ASP A 87 -87.51 -89.50 9.57
C ASP A 87 -88.53 -88.38 9.87
N LEU A 88 -88.21 -87.53 10.83
CA LEU A 88 -89.12 -86.51 11.35
C LEU A 88 -88.86 -85.11 10.76
N TYR A 89 -87.72 -84.87 10.14
CA TYR A 89 -87.29 -83.52 9.79
C TYR A 89 -87.32 -83.29 8.26
N PRO A 90 -88.25 -82.48 7.74
CA PRO A 90 -88.35 -82.25 6.30
C PRO A 90 -87.15 -81.46 5.78
N GLN A 91 -86.66 -81.85 4.60
CA GLN A 91 -85.63 -81.08 3.89
C GLN A 91 -86.17 -79.70 3.47
N ALA A 92 -85.32 -78.69 3.55
CA ALA A 92 -85.65 -77.37 3.01
C ALA A 92 -85.80 -77.46 1.47
N PRO A 93 -86.84 -76.87 0.87
CA PRO A 93 -86.98 -76.85 -0.58
C PRO A 93 -85.80 -76.08 -1.21
N PRO A 94 -85.25 -76.55 -2.34
CA PRO A 94 -84.19 -75.83 -3.02
C PRO A 94 -84.66 -74.42 -3.43
N PRO A 95 -83.80 -73.39 -3.36
CA PRO A 95 -84.17 -72.04 -3.77
C PRO A 95 -84.62 -72.01 -5.24
N LEU A 96 -85.64 -71.18 -5.53
CA LEU A 96 -86.40 -71.05 -6.79
C LEU A 96 -85.59 -70.53 -8.00
N LEU A 97 -84.37 -71.01 -8.21
CA LEU A 97 -83.49 -70.60 -9.31
C LEU A 97 -82.95 -71.76 -10.17
N THR A 98 -83.53 -72.96 -10.06
CA THR A 98 -83.24 -74.06 -11.00
C THR A 98 -84.52 -74.49 -11.74
N PRO A 99 -84.48 -74.69 -13.07
CA PRO A 99 -85.68 -74.97 -13.86
C PRO A 99 -86.29 -76.32 -13.46
N ARG A 100 -87.59 -76.32 -13.14
CA ARG A 100 -88.37 -77.53 -12.83
C ARG A 100 -88.29 -78.52 -14.00
N LYS A 101 -87.55 -79.62 -13.83
CA LYS A 101 -87.85 -80.88 -14.53
C LYS A 101 -88.77 -81.71 -13.64
N SER A 102 -89.92 -82.00 -14.20
CA SER A 102 -90.99 -82.85 -13.67
C SER A 102 -90.47 -84.23 -13.27
N GLN A 103 -90.34 -84.46 -11.97
CA GLN A 103 -90.47 -85.76 -11.32
C GLN A 103 -90.79 -85.50 -9.84
N SER A 104 -91.94 -85.98 -9.40
CA SER A 104 -92.33 -86.06 -8.00
C SER A 104 -91.40 -87.03 -7.26
N GLN A 105 -90.19 -86.58 -6.91
CA GLN A 105 -89.39 -87.27 -5.91
C GLN A 105 -89.99 -86.93 -4.54
N ALA A 106 -90.54 -87.94 -3.89
CA ALA A 106 -90.92 -87.84 -2.48
C ALA A 106 -89.67 -87.45 -1.69
N THR A 107 -89.60 -86.21 -1.23
CA THR A 107 -88.55 -85.75 -0.33
C THR A 107 -88.66 -86.58 0.95
N GLU A 108 -87.76 -87.54 1.11
CA GLU A 108 -87.66 -88.27 2.36
C GLU A 108 -87.24 -87.31 3.46
N ASN A 109 -88.02 -87.29 4.54
CA ASN A 109 -87.63 -86.58 5.74
C ASN A 109 -86.31 -87.16 6.27
N LEU A 110 -85.52 -86.32 6.91
CA LEU A 110 -84.24 -86.69 7.50
C LEU A 110 -84.45 -87.19 8.93
N SER A 111 -83.56 -88.10 9.35
CA SER A 111 -83.39 -88.48 10.75
C SER A 111 -82.48 -87.48 11.47
N ILE A 112 -82.57 -87.43 12.80
CA ILE A 112 -81.83 -86.44 13.62
C ILE A 112 -80.31 -86.47 13.40
N LYS A 113 -79.73 -87.63 13.03
CA LYS A 113 -78.29 -87.79 12.74
C LYS A 113 -77.86 -87.19 11.41
N ARG A 114 -78.78 -86.99 10.46
CA ARG A 114 -78.49 -86.47 9.11
C ARG A 114 -78.82 -84.99 8.97
N VAL A 115 -79.51 -84.39 9.95
CA VAL A 115 -79.94 -82.99 9.96
C VAL A 115 -78.87 -82.10 10.56
N ILE A 116 -78.72 -80.91 9.98
CA ILE A 116 -77.98 -79.81 10.57
C ILE A 116 -78.99 -78.72 10.92
N PHE A 117 -79.05 -78.35 12.19
CA PHE A 117 -80.00 -77.36 12.66
C PHE A 117 -79.48 -75.93 12.45
N ASP A 118 -80.35 -75.09 11.90
CA ASP A 118 -80.12 -73.65 11.83
C ASP A 118 -80.54 -73.00 13.16
N PHE A 119 -79.55 -72.73 14.01
CA PHE A 119 -79.70 -71.97 15.26
C PHE A 119 -79.16 -70.54 15.14
N LEU A 120 -78.91 -70.08 13.91
CA LEU A 120 -78.38 -68.74 13.66
C LEU A 120 -79.43 -67.66 13.94
N SER A 121 -78.97 -66.43 14.20
CA SER A 121 -79.86 -65.28 14.27
C SER A 121 -80.59 -65.06 12.92
N PRO A 122 -81.80 -64.46 12.90
CA PRO A 122 -82.56 -64.27 11.67
C PRO A 122 -81.80 -63.50 10.56
N GLY A 123 -80.86 -62.63 10.93
CA GLY A 123 -80.01 -61.91 9.98
C GLY A 123 -78.91 -62.80 9.37
N GLN A 124 -78.26 -63.63 10.19
CA GLN A 124 -77.20 -64.55 9.74
C GLN A 124 -77.77 -65.70 8.92
N SER A 125 -78.90 -66.28 9.34
CA SER A 125 -79.57 -67.36 8.61
C SER A 125 -79.93 -66.95 7.17
N LYS A 126 -80.46 -65.74 6.98
CA LYS A 126 -80.80 -65.18 5.66
C LYS A 126 -79.62 -65.13 4.67
N PHE A 127 -78.38 -65.08 5.15
CA PHE A 127 -77.20 -65.01 4.30
C PHE A 127 -76.45 -66.35 4.24
N ILE A 128 -76.18 -66.98 5.39
CA ILE A 128 -75.36 -68.19 5.50
C ILE A 128 -76.10 -69.42 4.96
N VAL A 129 -77.40 -69.58 5.23
CA VAL A 129 -78.13 -70.79 4.80
C VAL A 129 -78.23 -70.87 3.26
N PRO A 130 -78.63 -69.81 2.53
CA PRO A 130 -78.59 -69.83 1.06
C PRO A 130 -77.19 -70.09 0.49
N LEU A 131 -76.14 -69.55 1.13
CA LEU A 131 -74.75 -69.77 0.72
C LEU A 131 -74.32 -71.23 0.89
N LEU A 132 -74.68 -71.86 2.02
CA LEU A 132 -74.42 -73.29 2.24
C LEU A 132 -75.19 -74.19 1.26
N MET A 133 -76.43 -73.82 0.90
CA MET A 133 -77.20 -74.52 -0.13
C MET A 133 -76.54 -74.41 -1.50
N GLN A 134 -75.97 -73.25 -1.85
CA GLN A 134 -75.18 -73.08 -3.10
C GLN A 134 -73.93 -73.96 -3.12
N LEU A 135 -73.34 -74.23 -1.96
CA LEU A 135 -72.21 -75.17 -1.80
C LEU A 135 -72.64 -76.65 -1.80
N GLY A 136 -73.92 -76.94 -2.03
CA GLY A 136 -74.48 -78.29 -2.14
C GLY A 136 -74.94 -78.92 -0.83
N ILE A 137 -75.09 -78.13 0.24
CA ILE A 137 -75.54 -78.61 1.56
C ILE A 137 -77.04 -78.39 1.68
N THR A 138 -77.81 -79.47 1.52
CA THR A 138 -79.29 -79.44 1.49
C THR A 138 -79.96 -79.98 2.75
N ASN A 139 -79.18 -80.51 3.69
CA ASN A 139 -79.66 -81.12 4.93
C ASN A 139 -79.79 -80.14 6.12
N ILE A 140 -79.91 -78.84 5.83
CA ILE A 140 -80.11 -77.79 6.84
C ILE A 140 -81.60 -77.65 7.11
N VAL A 141 -81.98 -77.65 8.39
CA VAL A 141 -83.38 -77.52 8.83
C VAL A 141 -83.52 -76.33 9.78
N THR A 142 -84.35 -75.37 9.39
CA THR A 142 -84.74 -74.23 10.22
C THR A 142 -85.99 -74.60 11.03
N LEU A 143 -85.88 -74.60 12.36
CA LEU A 143 -86.94 -74.98 13.27
C LEU A 143 -87.75 -73.78 13.78
N PRO A 144 -89.06 -73.92 14.04
CA PRO A 144 -89.81 -72.93 14.79
C PRO A 144 -89.23 -72.73 16.21
N PRO A 145 -89.30 -71.52 16.81
CA PRO A 145 -88.66 -71.22 18.09
C PRO A 145 -89.08 -72.13 19.26
N THR A 146 -90.36 -72.50 19.31
CA THR A 146 -90.97 -73.40 20.30
C THR A 146 -90.35 -74.81 20.24
N ILE A 147 -90.11 -75.31 19.02
CA ILE A 147 -89.55 -76.64 18.77
C ILE A 147 -88.05 -76.64 19.04
N MET A 148 -87.36 -75.55 18.66
CA MET A 148 -85.95 -75.34 18.97
C MET A 148 -85.71 -75.39 20.49
N LYS A 149 -86.53 -74.69 21.30
CA LYS A 149 -86.45 -74.73 22.77
C LYS A 149 -86.67 -76.14 23.33
N GLY A 150 -87.62 -76.90 22.79
CA GLY A 150 -87.90 -78.27 23.22
C GLY A 150 -86.74 -79.23 22.92
N LEU A 151 -86.12 -79.10 21.74
CA LEU A 151 -84.96 -79.89 21.35
C LEU A 151 -83.70 -79.52 22.15
N THR A 152 -83.41 -78.23 22.34
CA THR A 152 -82.24 -77.79 23.11
C THR A 152 -82.36 -78.14 24.59
N GLY A 153 -83.55 -77.99 25.19
CA GLY A 153 -83.79 -78.34 26.60
C GLY A 153 -83.74 -79.85 26.90
N ALA A 154 -83.95 -80.72 25.90
CA ALA A 154 -83.98 -82.17 26.08
C ALA A 154 -82.65 -82.88 25.75
N THR A 155 -81.68 -82.18 25.15
CA THR A 155 -80.43 -82.76 24.63
C THR A 155 -79.19 -82.36 25.43
N THR A 156 -79.36 -81.77 26.63
CA THR A 156 -78.27 -81.10 27.37
C THR A 156 -77.11 -81.99 27.85
N ASP A 157 -77.21 -83.33 27.91
CA ASP A 157 -76.14 -84.14 28.51
C ASP A 157 -75.73 -85.45 27.77
N GLU A 158 -76.36 -85.84 26.64
CA GLU A 158 -75.98 -87.10 25.94
C GLU A 158 -75.95 -87.06 24.40
N VAL A 159 -76.46 -86.03 23.73
CA VAL A 159 -76.52 -85.97 22.25
C VAL A 159 -76.19 -84.57 21.72
N SER A 160 -75.01 -84.39 21.14
CA SER A 160 -74.62 -83.16 20.47
C SER A 160 -75.39 -83.00 19.15
N LEU A 161 -76.29 -82.01 19.08
CA LEU A 161 -76.97 -81.64 17.84
C LEU A 161 -75.99 -80.97 16.88
N LEU A 162 -75.91 -81.46 15.65
CA LEU A 162 -75.18 -80.78 14.57
C LEU A 162 -75.90 -79.48 14.24
N SER A 163 -75.22 -78.35 14.39
CA SER A 163 -75.76 -77.02 14.08
C SER A 163 -74.81 -76.24 13.18
N VAL A 164 -75.34 -75.25 12.47
CA VAL A 164 -74.52 -74.35 11.67
C VAL A 164 -73.78 -73.41 12.62
N THR A 165 -72.52 -73.71 12.91
CA THR A 165 -71.60 -72.86 13.67
C THR A 165 -70.56 -72.23 12.74
N PRO A 166 -69.88 -71.13 13.14
CA PRO A 166 -68.74 -70.60 12.41
C PRO A 166 -67.67 -71.66 12.10
N ALA A 167 -67.33 -72.52 13.07
CA ALA A 167 -66.39 -73.64 12.88
C ALA A 167 -66.88 -74.65 11.82
N TYR A 168 -68.19 -74.96 11.80
CA TYR A 168 -68.78 -75.83 10.77
C TYR A 168 -68.64 -75.23 9.36
N VAL A 169 -68.90 -73.93 9.22
CA VAL A 169 -68.75 -73.23 7.92
C VAL A 169 -67.27 -73.13 7.52
N HIS A 170 -66.36 -72.92 8.48
CA HIS A 170 -64.92 -72.97 8.24
C HIS A 170 -64.46 -74.33 7.70
N ASP A 171 -64.84 -75.44 8.33
CA ASP A 171 -64.49 -76.80 7.89
C ASP A 171 -64.98 -77.12 6.46
N ILE A 172 -66.15 -76.61 6.09
CA ILE A 172 -66.68 -76.73 4.73
C ILE A 172 -65.82 -75.97 3.72
N LEU A 173 -65.45 -74.74 4.08
CA LEU A 173 -64.70 -73.84 3.24
C LEU A 173 -63.21 -74.21 3.19
N ARG A 174 -62.70 -75.00 4.13
CA ARG A 174 -61.36 -75.59 4.05
C ARG A 174 -61.18 -76.49 2.83
N ASN A 175 -62.28 -77.01 2.26
CA ASN A 175 -62.23 -77.77 1.01
C ASN A 175 -61.96 -76.82 -0.19
N PRO A 176 -60.85 -77.01 -0.92
CA PRO A 176 -60.45 -76.10 -2.00
C PRO A 176 -61.44 -76.08 -3.17
N THR A 177 -62.12 -77.20 -3.45
CA THR A 177 -63.13 -77.28 -4.52
C THR A 177 -64.36 -76.43 -4.19
N ARG A 178 -64.80 -76.43 -2.92
CA ARG A 178 -65.94 -75.63 -2.46
C ARG A 178 -65.60 -74.14 -2.37
N CYS A 179 -64.39 -73.81 -1.90
CA CYS A 179 -63.87 -72.45 -1.99
C CYS A 179 -63.85 -71.94 -3.43
N LYS A 180 -63.35 -72.74 -4.38
CA LYS A 180 -63.30 -72.36 -5.79
C LYS A 180 -64.69 -72.14 -6.40
N LEU A 181 -65.66 -73.00 -6.07
CA LEU A 181 -67.05 -72.78 -6.48
C LEU A 181 -67.59 -71.45 -5.96
N LEU A 182 -67.33 -71.12 -4.69
CA LEU A 182 -67.74 -69.84 -4.11
C LEU A 182 -67.08 -68.64 -4.81
N GLN A 183 -65.78 -68.73 -5.06
CA GLN A 183 -65.02 -67.72 -5.80
C GLN A 183 -65.58 -67.51 -7.22
N ASP A 184 -65.87 -68.59 -7.95
CA ASP A 184 -66.41 -68.53 -9.31
C ASP A 184 -67.85 -67.97 -9.34
N HIS A 185 -68.65 -68.23 -8.30
CA HIS A 185 -69.97 -67.63 -8.14
C HIS A 185 -69.88 -66.13 -7.88
N TRP A 186 -69.00 -65.69 -6.98
CA TRP A 186 -68.84 -64.26 -6.68
C TRP A 186 -68.14 -63.48 -7.80
N LYS A 187 -67.29 -64.11 -8.61
CA LYS A 187 -66.74 -63.50 -9.84
C LYS A 187 -67.82 -63.12 -10.85
N LYS A 188 -68.98 -63.80 -10.86
CA LYS A 188 -70.10 -63.49 -11.76
C LYS A 188 -70.94 -62.29 -11.28
N ASP A 189 -70.79 -61.88 -10.02
CA ASP A 189 -71.49 -60.72 -9.43
C ASP A 189 -70.49 -59.80 -8.69
N PRO A 190 -69.66 -59.05 -9.45
CA PRO A 190 -68.59 -58.23 -8.88
C PRO A 190 -69.12 -57.07 -8.01
N GLY A 191 -70.36 -56.60 -8.26
CA GLY A 191 -70.95 -55.49 -7.50
C GLY A 191 -71.25 -55.82 -6.03
N ASN A 192 -71.51 -57.09 -5.72
CA ASN A 192 -71.78 -57.55 -4.35
C ASN A 192 -70.63 -58.35 -3.73
N LEU A 193 -69.53 -58.57 -4.47
CA LEU A 193 -68.36 -59.36 -4.04
C LEU A 193 -67.83 -58.92 -2.68
N ALA A 194 -67.55 -57.62 -2.52
CA ALA A 194 -66.99 -57.05 -1.31
C ALA A 194 -67.94 -57.19 -0.11
N ARG A 195 -69.23 -56.92 -0.31
CA ARG A 195 -70.27 -57.04 0.71
C ARG A 195 -70.44 -58.49 1.16
N ASN A 196 -70.54 -59.42 0.21
CA ASN A 196 -70.72 -60.85 0.50
C ASN A 196 -69.50 -61.45 1.20
N THR A 197 -68.29 -61.07 0.77
CA THR A 197 -67.05 -61.50 1.40
C THR A 197 -66.94 -60.94 2.81
N SER A 198 -67.27 -59.66 3.03
CA SER A 198 -67.25 -59.03 4.35
C SER A 198 -68.29 -59.64 5.30
N MET A 199 -69.50 -59.95 4.82
CA MET A 199 -70.54 -60.64 5.61
C MET A 199 -70.12 -62.08 6.00
N LEU A 200 -69.46 -62.82 5.10
CA LEU A 200 -68.99 -64.17 5.41
C LEU A 200 -67.80 -64.15 6.39
N LEU A 201 -66.82 -63.27 6.16
CA LEU A 201 -65.65 -63.17 7.01
C LEU A 201 -66.02 -62.63 8.40
N SER A 202 -66.92 -61.66 8.50
CA SER A 202 -67.42 -61.18 9.80
C SER A 202 -68.15 -62.28 10.58
N PHE A 203 -68.87 -63.18 9.90
CA PHE A 203 -69.48 -64.36 10.52
C PHE A 203 -68.44 -65.37 11.02
N LEU A 204 -67.43 -65.69 10.21
CA LEU A 204 -66.37 -66.64 10.57
C LEU A 204 -65.45 -66.11 11.69
N LEU A 205 -65.23 -64.79 11.75
CA LEU A 205 -64.44 -64.14 12.80
C LEU A 205 -65.14 -64.13 14.18
N GLN A 206 -66.42 -64.49 14.26
CA GLN A 206 -67.09 -64.71 15.56
C GLN A 206 -66.54 -65.93 16.31
N ASP A 207 -65.84 -66.83 15.61
CA ASP A 207 -65.15 -67.94 16.27
C ASP A 207 -63.94 -67.44 17.07
N THR A 208 -63.88 -67.87 18.33
CA THR A 208 -62.76 -67.59 19.24
C THR A 208 -61.58 -68.52 19.02
N SER A 209 -61.75 -69.60 18.23
CA SER A 209 -60.66 -70.51 17.87
C SER A 209 -59.54 -69.77 17.12
N GLU A 210 -58.29 -70.17 17.38
CA GLU A 210 -57.13 -69.60 16.67
C GLU A 210 -57.07 -70.01 15.18
N ASP A 211 -57.81 -71.04 14.80
CA ASP A 211 -57.79 -71.62 13.45
C ASP A 211 -58.94 -71.17 12.55
N CYS A 212 -59.76 -70.21 12.99
CA CYS A 212 -61.06 -69.84 12.42
C CYS A 212 -61.14 -69.56 10.90
N LEU A 213 -60.01 -69.33 10.23
CA LEU A 213 -59.94 -69.14 8.77
C LEU A 213 -58.77 -69.89 8.10
N THR A 214 -57.97 -70.64 8.86
CA THR A 214 -56.73 -71.24 8.33
C THR A 214 -57.04 -72.25 7.21
N GLY A 215 -56.31 -72.15 6.10
CA GLY A 215 -56.47 -73.00 4.92
C GLY A 215 -57.55 -72.56 3.92
N CYS A 216 -58.33 -71.51 4.22
CA CYS A 216 -59.35 -70.99 3.31
C CYS A 216 -58.77 -69.98 2.32
N SER A 217 -59.02 -70.17 1.02
CA SER A 217 -58.61 -69.24 -0.05
C SER A 217 -59.67 -68.17 -0.32
N LEU A 218 -60.04 -67.36 0.68
CA LEU A 218 -61.16 -66.40 0.56
C LEU A 218 -60.74 -64.94 0.74
N LEU A 219 -59.44 -64.63 0.66
CA LEU A 219 -58.93 -63.27 0.75
C LEU A 219 -58.91 -62.62 -0.66
N PRO A 220 -59.75 -61.63 -0.97
CA PRO A 220 -59.70 -60.97 -2.28
C PRO A 220 -58.45 -60.08 -2.38
N LEU A 221 -57.74 -60.19 -3.50
CA LEU A 221 -56.53 -59.41 -3.80
C LEU A 221 -56.78 -58.44 -4.96
N ASP A 222 -56.00 -57.35 -5.03
CA ASP A 222 -56.21 -56.28 -6.02
C ASP A 222 -56.09 -56.70 -7.48
N GLY A 223 -55.38 -57.81 -7.76
CA GLY A 223 -55.27 -58.39 -9.09
C GLY A 223 -56.45 -59.28 -9.51
N GLY A 224 -57.53 -59.34 -8.71
CA GLY A 224 -58.69 -60.23 -8.93
C GLY A 224 -58.41 -61.71 -8.59
N SER A 225 -57.26 -62.00 -8.00
CA SER A 225 -56.88 -63.30 -7.46
C SER A 225 -57.30 -63.46 -6.00
N TRP A 226 -57.19 -64.68 -5.47
CA TRP A 226 -57.60 -65.03 -4.11
C TRP A 226 -56.39 -65.51 -3.30
N GLY A 227 -56.18 -64.90 -2.14
CA GLY A 227 -55.17 -65.28 -1.16
C GLY A 227 -55.67 -66.33 -0.18
N THR A 228 -54.72 -67.06 0.43
CA THR A 228 -55.01 -68.12 1.41
C THR A 228 -54.63 -67.69 2.82
N PHE A 229 -55.59 -67.80 3.74
CA PHE A 229 -55.37 -67.48 5.14
C PHE A 229 -54.50 -68.54 5.81
N SER A 230 -53.48 -68.08 6.55
CA SER A 230 -52.60 -68.93 7.36
C SER A 230 -52.14 -68.18 8.62
N ARG A 231 -51.57 -68.90 9.59
CA ARG A 231 -51.08 -68.29 10.82
C ARG A 231 -49.83 -67.44 10.55
N LYS A 232 -49.69 -66.28 11.21
CA LYS A 232 -48.50 -65.41 11.07
C LYS A 232 -47.19 -66.14 11.37
N SER A 233 -47.18 -67.05 12.34
CA SER A 233 -46.00 -67.80 12.77
C SER A 233 -45.57 -68.93 11.83
N THR A 234 -46.47 -69.42 10.97
CA THR A 234 -46.21 -70.59 10.11
C THR A 234 -46.26 -70.28 8.61
N SER A 235 -46.61 -69.05 8.22
CA SER A 235 -46.76 -68.69 6.82
C SER A 235 -45.43 -68.36 6.14
N GLN A 236 -45.21 -68.92 4.94
CA GLN A 236 -44.16 -68.47 4.03
C GLN A 236 -44.59 -67.26 3.17
N ILE A 237 -45.90 -66.98 3.11
CA ILE A 237 -46.48 -65.92 2.26
C ILE A 237 -47.24 -64.93 3.14
N GLN A 238 -46.72 -63.69 3.19
CA GLN A 238 -47.32 -62.58 3.90
C GLN A 238 -48.08 -61.69 2.92
N TYR A 239 -49.34 -61.40 3.25
CA TYR A 239 -50.19 -60.47 2.51
C TYR A 239 -50.16 -59.10 3.20
N PHE A 240 -50.31 -58.04 2.41
CA PHE A 240 -50.28 -56.67 2.93
C PHE A 240 -51.62 -55.97 2.74
N THR A 241 -51.98 -55.15 3.71
CA THR A 241 -53.11 -54.24 3.64
C THR A 241 -52.63 -52.82 3.94
N SER A 242 -53.33 -51.83 3.38
CA SER A 242 -52.99 -50.41 3.47
C SER A 242 -54.10 -49.65 4.17
N ARG A 243 -53.77 -48.78 5.12
CA ARG A 243 -54.71 -47.81 5.72
C ARG A 243 -54.73 -46.48 4.97
N THR A 244 -53.63 -46.16 4.30
CA THR A 244 -53.48 -44.91 3.55
C THR A 244 -53.24 -45.17 2.07
N PRO A 245 -53.61 -44.22 1.19
CA PRO A 245 -53.26 -44.29 -0.24
C PRO A 245 -51.74 -44.39 -0.48
N LEU A 246 -50.94 -43.75 0.38
CA LEU A 246 -49.48 -43.76 0.30
C LEU A 246 -48.89 -45.16 0.58
N GLU A 247 -49.33 -45.82 1.65
CA GLU A 247 -48.94 -47.21 1.95
C GLU A 247 -49.29 -48.14 0.80
N ARG A 248 -50.44 -47.91 0.17
CA ARG A 248 -50.91 -48.68 -0.97
C ARG A 248 -50.00 -48.54 -2.18
N SER A 249 -49.64 -47.31 -2.55
CA SER A 249 -48.71 -47.05 -3.67
C SER A 249 -47.31 -47.63 -3.45
N ILE A 250 -46.86 -47.77 -2.20
CA ILE A 250 -45.60 -48.47 -1.89
C ILE A 250 -45.76 -49.99 -2.05
N LEU A 251 -46.88 -50.54 -1.61
CA LEU A 251 -47.17 -51.97 -1.62
C LEU A 251 -47.61 -52.51 -3.00
N GLU A 252 -47.95 -51.66 -3.96
CA GLU A 252 -48.28 -52.07 -5.34
C GLU A 252 -47.19 -52.95 -5.98
N ILE A 253 -45.91 -52.77 -5.60
CA ILE A 253 -44.80 -53.61 -6.07
C ILE A 253 -44.96 -55.10 -5.72
N THR A 254 -45.78 -55.41 -4.71
CA THR A 254 -45.96 -56.78 -4.21
C THR A 254 -46.90 -57.64 -5.07
N ASP A 255 -47.26 -57.18 -6.27
CA ASP A 255 -48.00 -57.86 -7.36
C ASP A 255 -48.55 -59.25 -6.96
N GLY A 256 -49.82 -59.27 -6.52
CA GLY A 256 -50.50 -60.48 -6.07
C GLY A 256 -50.40 -60.77 -4.57
N ARG A 257 -49.88 -59.85 -3.75
CA ARG A 257 -49.90 -59.94 -2.28
C ARG A 257 -50.66 -58.80 -1.56
N LEU A 258 -51.24 -57.87 -2.31
CA LEU A 258 -52.00 -56.73 -1.79
C LEU A 258 -53.50 -57.06 -1.69
N VAL A 259 -54.06 -56.84 -0.50
CA VAL A 259 -55.48 -57.08 -0.19
C VAL A 259 -56.38 -56.03 -0.87
N SER A 260 -57.54 -56.47 -1.35
CA SER A 260 -58.54 -55.61 -2.01
C SER A 260 -58.99 -54.44 -1.14
N LYS A 261 -59.07 -53.25 -1.74
CA LYS A 261 -59.54 -52.01 -1.09
C LYS A 261 -61.03 -52.02 -0.69
N ASP A 262 -61.83 -52.92 -1.27
CA ASP A 262 -63.27 -52.88 -1.13
C ASP A 262 -63.77 -53.62 0.13
N LEU A 263 -62.87 -54.27 0.89
CA LEU A 263 -63.18 -54.95 2.15
C LEU A 263 -63.53 -53.96 3.28
N GLU A 264 -64.53 -54.30 4.10
CA GLU A 264 -64.94 -53.47 5.23
C GLU A 264 -63.85 -53.38 6.32
N CYS A 265 -63.61 -52.17 6.85
CA CYS A 265 -62.56 -51.90 7.85
C CYS A 265 -62.65 -52.78 9.11
N ASN A 266 -63.86 -53.11 9.56
CA ASN A 266 -64.08 -53.97 10.74
C ASN A 266 -63.54 -55.39 10.52
N VAL A 267 -63.67 -55.91 9.30
CA VAL A 267 -63.15 -57.22 8.92
C VAL A 267 -61.62 -57.19 8.84
N ILE A 268 -61.06 -56.12 8.26
CA ILE A 268 -59.60 -55.95 8.15
C ILE A 268 -58.96 -55.93 9.55
N ASN A 269 -59.53 -55.22 10.52
CA ASN A 269 -59.01 -55.19 11.90
C ASN A 269 -59.03 -56.59 12.54
N GLY A 270 -60.10 -57.36 12.38
CA GLY A 270 -60.18 -58.73 12.90
C GLY A 270 -59.17 -59.69 12.24
N LEU A 271 -58.89 -59.50 10.94
CA LEU A 271 -57.90 -60.31 10.23
C LEU A 271 -56.45 -59.94 10.60
N LEU A 272 -56.17 -58.68 10.90
CA LEU A 272 -54.85 -58.20 11.31
C LEU A 272 -54.38 -58.82 12.63
N GLU A 273 -55.28 -59.20 13.52
CA GLU A 273 -54.91 -59.84 14.79
C GLU A 273 -54.50 -61.30 14.61
N LYS A 274 -55.24 -62.06 13.78
CA LYS A 274 -55.17 -63.53 13.76
C LYS A 274 -54.47 -64.14 12.52
N MET A 275 -54.39 -63.44 11.39
CA MET A 275 -54.01 -64.04 10.08
C MET A 275 -52.69 -63.48 9.50
N ASN A 276 -52.15 -64.12 8.45
CA ASN A 276 -50.94 -63.75 7.69
C ASN A 276 -51.04 -62.44 6.88
N ILE A 277 -51.80 -61.47 7.39
CA ILE A 277 -51.95 -60.12 6.86
C ILE A 277 -51.23 -59.16 7.80
N SER A 278 -50.44 -58.25 7.23
CA SER A 278 -49.75 -57.20 7.98
C SER A 278 -49.98 -55.83 7.36
N LEU A 279 -49.95 -54.82 8.21
CA LEU A 279 -49.79 -53.43 7.76
C LEU A 279 -48.36 -53.21 7.26
N LEU A 280 -48.19 -52.20 6.40
CA LEU A 280 -46.86 -51.72 6.06
C LEU A 280 -46.15 -51.27 7.36
N SER A 281 -44.91 -51.74 7.52
CA SER A 281 -43.98 -51.32 8.56
C SER A 281 -42.69 -50.93 7.86
N PHE A 282 -41.92 -50.03 8.46
CA PHE A 282 -40.67 -49.59 7.87
C PHE A 282 -39.65 -50.73 7.72
N ASP A 283 -39.68 -51.75 8.59
CA ASP A 283 -38.81 -52.94 8.49
C ASP A 283 -39.05 -53.76 7.21
N HIS A 284 -40.20 -53.60 6.55
CA HIS A 284 -40.49 -54.26 5.29
C HIS A 284 -39.83 -53.55 4.08
N ILE A 285 -39.48 -52.27 4.20
CA ILE A 285 -38.93 -51.45 3.11
C ILE A 285 -37.64 -52.03 2.51
N PRO A 286 -36.65 -52.53 3.29
CA PRO A 286 -35.45 -53.16 2.73
C PRO A 286 -35.74 -54.33 1.77
N SER A 287 -36.74 -55.16 2.10
CA SER A 287 -37.12 -56.30 1.26
C SER A 287 -37.85 -55.84 -0.01
N LEU A 288 -38.70 -54.82 0.10
CA LEU A 288 -39.41 -54.23 -1.04
C LEU A 288 -38.45 -53.51 -2.00
N CYS A 289 -37.42 -52.83 -1.47
CA CYS A 289 -36.43 -52.13 -2.28
C CYS A 289 -35.73 -53.07 -3.28
N ARG A 290 -35.40 -54.30 -2.87
CA ARG A 290 -34.80 -55.32 -3.76
C ARG A 290 -35.70 -55.71 -4.93
N LEU A 291 -37.03 -55.68 -4.75
CA LEU A 291 -37.99 -55.99 -5.81
C LEU A 291 -38.09 -54.83 -6.82
N VAL A 292 -38.02 -53.59 -6.34
CA VAL A 292 -38.08 -52.38 -7.18
C VAL A 292 -36.82 -52.21 -8.02
N GLU A 293 -35.66 -52.71 -7.56
CA GLU A 293 -34.40 -52.65 -8.31
C GLU A 293 -34.47 -53.29 -9.71
N SER A 294 -35.35 -54.29 -9.90
CA SER A 294 -35.56 -54.93 -11.21
C SER A 294 -36.55 -54.20 -12.14
N LYS A 295 -37.20 -53.13 -11.67
CA LYS A 295 -38.20 -52.36 -12.44
C LYS A 295 -37.53 -51.16 -13.14
N ASP A 296 -38.30 -50.49 -14.00
CA ASP A 296 -37.86 -49.29 -14.72
C ASP A 296 -37.33 -48.18 -13.78
N PRO A 297 -36.25 -47.47 -14.13
CA PRO A 297 -35.68 -46.40 -13.31
C PRO A 297 -36.63 -45.25 -12.93
N GLU A 298 -37.55 -44.83 -13.80
CA GLU A 298 -38.51 -43.75 -13.47
C GLU A 298 -39.62 -44.26 -12.54
N TYR A 299 -40.06 -45.50 -12.72
CA TYR A 299 -40.95 -46.16 -11.76
C TYR A 299 -40.28 -46.24 -10.38
N ARG A 300 -39.01 -46.69 -10.33
CA ARG A 300 -38.23 -46.78 -9.10
C ARG A 300 -38.09 -45.44 -8.38
N LYS A 301 -37.82 -44.36 -9.12
CA LYS A 301 -37.74 -43.00 -8.57
C LYS A 301 -39.07 -42.55 -7.96
N THR A 302 -40.19 -42.80 -8.65
CA THR A 302 -41.54 -42.48 -8.15
C THR A 302 -41.85 -43.28 -6.88
N TRP A 303 -41.51 -44.57 -6.86
CA TRP A 303 -41.66 -45.42 -5.69
C TRP A 303 -40.80 -44.94 -4.51
N LEU A 304 -39.54 -44.60 -4.75
CA LEU A 304 -38.65 -44.06 -3.71
C LEU A 304 -39.17 -42.74 -3.13
N ALA A 305 -39.79 -41.89 -3.94
CA ALA A 305 -40.42 -40.66 -3.44
C ALA A 305 -41.55 -40.96 -2.44
N ASN A 306 -42.41 -41.94 -2.75
CA ASN A 306 -43.46 -42.39 -1.84
C ASN A 306 -42.87 -42.99 -0.55
N VAL A 307 -41.76 -43.73 -0.63
CA VAL A 307 -41.07 -44.29 0.55
C VAL A 307 -40.53 -43.19 1.45
N TRP A 308 -39.94 -42.12 0.91
CA TRP A 308 -39.46 -40.98 1.71
C TRP A 308 -40.60 -40.16 2.31
N GLU A 309 -41.73 -40.07 1.62
CA GLU A 309 -42.95 -39.49 2.19
C GLU A 309 -43.50 -40.35 3.35
N TYR A 310 -43.49 -41.68 3.20
CA TYR A 310 -43.89 -42.61 4.25
C TYR A 310 -42.93 -42.61 5.44
N PHE A 311 -41.62 -42.48 5.19
CA PHE A 311 -40.62 -42.25 6.23
C PHE A 311 -40.95 -41.00 7.05
N THR A 312 -41.28 -39.90 6.38
CA THR A 312 -41.66 -38.64 7.05
C THR A 312 -42.88 -38.87 7.96
N PHE A 313 -43.91 -39.55 7.45
CA PHE A 313 -45.08 -39.92 8.24
C PHE A 313 -44.75 -40.82 9.44
N CYS A 314 -43.84 -41.79 9.28
CA CYS A 314 -43.41 -42.68 10.37
C CYS A 314 -42.64 -41.93 11.46
N VAL A 315 -41.75 -41.02 11.08
CA VAL A 315 -40.95 -40.21 12.00
C VAL A 315 -41.80 -39.17 12.73
N GLU A 316 -42.80 -38.56 12.06
CA GLU A 316 -43.75 -37.65 12.71
C GLU A 316 -44.58 -38.37 13.79
N LYS A 317 -44.91 -39.64 13.56
CA LYS A 317 -45.66 -40.46 14.52
C LYS A 317 -44.80 -40.96 15.67
N ASP A 318 -43.56 -41.35 15.41
CA ASP A 318 -42.61 -41.83 16.43
C ASP A 318 -41.17 -41.35 16.15
N PRO A 319 -40.77 -40.18 16.69
CA PRO A 319 -39.47 -39.59 16.42
C PRO A 319 -38.28 -40.41 16.94
N ALA A 320 -38.47 -41.25 17.97
CA ALA A 320 -37.39 -42.01 18.61
C ALA A 320 -36.78 -43.08 17.69
N TYR A 321 -37.51 -43.52 16.68
CA TYR A 321 -37.06 -44.55 15.73
C TYR A 321 -36.40 -43.99 14.46
N MET A 322 -36.25 -42.68 14.34
CA MET A 322 -35.66 -42.04 13.15
C MET A 322 -34.29 -42.63 12.78
N ASP A 323 -33.38 -42.75 13.75
CA ASP A 323 -32.03 -43.28 13.51
C ASP A 323 -32.06 -44.77 13.18
N TYR A 324 -32.96 -45.53 13.82
CA TYR A 324 -33.17 -46.95 13.54
C TYR A 324 -33.65 -47.17 12.10
N TYR A 325 -34.63 -46.38 11.65
CA TYR A 325 -35.13 -46.44 10.28
C TYR A 325 -34.06 -46.06 9.26
N LEU A 326 -33.32 -44.96 9.48
CA LEU A 326 -32.24 -44.55 8.58
C LEU A 326 -31.14 -45.62 8.48
N LYS A 327 -30.76 -46.24 9.60
CA LYS A 327 -29.79 -47.33 9.65
C LYS A 327 -30.25 -48.57 8.87
N SER A 328 -31.55 -48.87 8.88
CA SER A 328 -32.09 -50.03 8.14
C SER A 328 -31.97 -49.91 6.61
N ILE A 329 -31.85 -48.69 6.08
CA ILE A 329 -31.77 -48.40 4.64
C ILE A 329 -30.45 -47.79 4.20
N GLU A 330 -29.48 -47.61 5.12
CA GLU A 330 -28.23 -46.87 4.87
C GLU A 330 -27.35 -47.49 3.76
N SER A 331 -27.43 -48.81 3.61
CA SER A 331 -26.71 -49.59 2.60
C SER A 331 -27.49 -49.79 1.31
N LEU A 332 -28.75 -49.32 1.24
CA LEU A 332 -29.62 -49.54 0.09
C LEU A 332 -29.63 -48.33 -0.84
N PRO A 333 -29.73 -48.52 -2.17
CA PRO A 333 -29.70 -47.43 -3.15
C PRO A 333 -31.04 -46.69 -3.21
N VAL A 334 -31.32 -45.90 -2.16
CA VAL A 334 -32.60 -45.21 -1.91
C VAL A 334 -32.61 -43.73 -2.30
N TYR A 335 -31.47 -43.18 -2.75
CA TYR A 335 -31.38 -41.84 -3.33
C TYR A 335 -31.30 -41.94 -4.85
N CYS A 336 -31.97 -41.04 -5.57
CA CYS A 336 -31.94 -40.99 -7.03
C CYS A 336 -31.52 -39.60 -7.50
N GLY A 337 -30.58 -39.52 -8.45
CA GLY A 337 -30.16 -38.26 -9.05
C GLY A 337 -29.91 -38.35 -10.54
N SER A 338 -30.01 -37.20 -11.20
CA SER A 338 -29.67 -37.04 -12.63
C SER A 338 -28.20 -36.65 -12.79
N VAL A 339 -27.54 -37.18 -13.81
CA VAL A 339 -26.14 -36.83 -14.12
C VAL A 339 -26.09 -35.64 -15.06
N VAL A 340 -25.43 -34.55 -14.64
CA VAL A 340 -25.19 -33.37 -15.48
C VAL A 340 -24.36 -33.77 -16.72
N GLY A 341 -24.81 -33.37 -17.91
CA GLY A 341 -24.15 -33.66 -19.19
C GLY A 341 -24.57 -35.00 -19.84
N LYS A 342 -25.41 -35.81 -19.18
CA LYS A 342 -25.98 -37.05 -19.73
C LYS A 342 -27.51 -37.08 -19.55
N PRO A 343 -28.28 -36.42 -20.43
CA PRO A 343 -29.74 -36.35 -20.30
C PRO A 343 -30.36 -37.76 -20.29
N GLY A 344 -31.26 -38.01 -19.34
CA GLY A 344 -31.93 -39.31 -19.16
C GLY A 344 -31.17 -40.34 -18.32
N SER A 345 -29.93 -40.07 -17.90
CA SER A 345 -29.18 -40.99 -17.04
C SER A 345 -29.49 -40.76 -15.55
N LEU A 346 -30.27 -41.68 -14.96
CA LEU A 346 -30.49 -41.73 -13.51
C LEU A 346 -29.41 -42.58 -12.82
N ARG A 347 -28.91 -42.09 -11.70
CA ARG A 347 -28.03 -42.84 -10.79
C ARG A 347 -28.68 -43.01 -9.43
N PHE A 348 -28.64 -44.24 -8.94
CA PHE A 348 -29.10 -44.58 -7.61
C PHE A 348 -27.92 -44.68 -6.65
N LEU A 349 -28.02 -44.00 -5.51
CA LEU A 349 -26.96 -43.88 -4.51
C LEU A 349 -27.45 -44.42 -3.17
N THR A 350 -26.53 -45.02 -2.41
CA THR A 350 -26.78 -45.40 -1.02
C THR A 350 -26.53 -44.21 -0.10
N PRO A 351 -27.27 -44.06 1.02
CA PRO A 351 -26.97 -43.04 2.02
C PRO A 351 -25.51 -43.05 2.49
N LEU A 352 -24.90 -44.22 2.64
CA LEU A 352 -23.48 -44.35 2.95
C LEU A 352 -22.57 -43.79 1.84
N SER A 353 -22.86 -44.07 0.57
CA SER A 353 -22.08 -43.52 -0.55
C SER A 353 -22.26 -42.01 -0.70
N PHE A 354 -23.45 -41.50 -0.40
CA PHE A 354 -23.70 -40.07 -0.38
C PHE A 354 -22.93 -39.43 0.78
N ALA A 355 -23.03 -39.96 2.00
CA ALA A 355 -22.34 -39.43 3.18
C ALA A 355 -20.81 -39.45 3.05
N SER A 356 -20.23 -40.49 2.43
CA SER A 356 -18.78 -40.60 2.23
C SER A 356 -18.23 -39.58 1.23
N GLY A 357 -19.08 -39.04 0.36
CA GLY A 357 -18.68 -38.08 -0.68
C GLY A 357 -17.85 -38.72 -1.80
N SER A 358 -17.88 -40.05 -1.97
CA SER A 358 -17.17 -40.73 -3.04
C SER A 358 -17.75 -40.50 -4.45
N PRO A 359 -19.09 -40.44 -4.66
CA PRO A 359 -19.65 -39.92 -5.88
C PRO A 359 -19.80 -38.39 -5.77
N PRO A 360 -19.53 -37.61 -6.84
CA PRO A 360 -19.80 -36.18 -6.88
C PRO A 360 -21.31 -35.94 -6.92
N ALA A 361 -21.95 -35.90 -5.76
CA ALA A 361 -23.40 -35.82 -5.64
C ALA A 361 -23.81 -34.69 -4.68
N ILE A 362 -24.78 -33.88 -5.11
CA ILE A 362 -25.41 -32.83 -4.31
C ILE A 362 -26.93 -32.97 -4.39
N ILE A 363 -27.65 -32.42 -3.42
CA ILE A 363 -29.10 -32.30 -3.53
C ILE A 363 -29.41 -31.26 -4.61
N ASP A 364 -30.35 -31.58 -5.49
CA ASP A 364 -30.80 -30.66 -6.53
C ASP A 364 -31.24 -29.34 -5.89
N PRO A 365 -30.57 -28.22 -6.20
CA PRO A 365 -30.90 -26.91 -5.65
C PRO A 365 -32.23 -26.35 -6.16
N ASN A 366 -32.93 -27.03 -7.09
CA ASN A 366 -34.22 -26.62 -7.66
C ASN A 366 -34.17 -25.15 -8.13
N ILE A 367 -33.19 -24.87 -8.99
CA ILE A 367 -32.89 -23.51 -9.42
C ILE A 367 -33.96 -23.04 -10.42
N PRO A 368 -34.66 -21.94 -10.14
CA PRO A 368 -35.61 -21.38 -11.09
C PRO A 368 -34.89 -20.87 -12.34
N PRO A 369 -35.50 -20.92 -13.54
CA PRO A 369 -34.90 -20.46 -14.79
C PRO A 369 -34.46 -18.98 -14.79
N SER A 370 -34.94 -18.19 -13.83
CA SER A 370 -34.60 -16.78 -13.64
C SER A 370 -33.18 -16.55 -13.10
N GLU A 371 -32.59 -17.51 -12.39
CA GLU A 371 -31.21 -17.40 -11.85
C GLU A 371 -30.17 -17.93 -12.86
N LYS A 372 -29.95 -17.16 -13.94
CA LYS A 372 -29.04 -17.53 -15.04
C LYS A 372 -27.65 -17.97 -14.57
N GLY A 373 -27.07 -17.33 -13.54
CA GLY A 373 -25.73 -17.67 -13.02
C GLY A 373 -25.65 -19.04 -12.35
N LYS A 374 -26.57 -19.38 -11.44
CA LYS A 374 -26.58 -20.71 -10.81
C LYS A 374 -26.92 -21.81 -11.81
N SER A 375 -27.82 -21.55 -12.76
CA SER A 375 -28.10 -22.49 -13.85
C SER A 375 -26.85 -22.75 -14.70
N ALA A 376 -26.10 -21.71 -15.06
CA ALA A 376 -24.85 -21.84 -15.82
C ALA A 376 -23.77 -22.63 -15.07
N LEU A 377 -23.65 -22.43 -13.76
CA LEU A 377 -22.71 -23.17 -12.90
C LEU A 377 -22.99 -24.68 -12.94
N PHE A 378 -24.20 -25.11 -12.61
CA PHE A 378 -24.52 -26.54 -12.50
C PHE A 378 -24.65 -27.23 -13.86
N GLN A 379 -24.91 -26.51 -14.95
CA GLN A 379 -24.84 -27.06 -16.31
C GLN A 379 -23.39 -27.30 -16.77
N ALA A 380 -22.44 -26.49 -16.32
CA ALA A 380 -21.03 -26.61 -16.70
C ALA A 380 -20.27 -27.70 -15.91
N LEU A 381 -20.76 -28.13 -14.74
CA LEU A 381 -20.17 -29.19 -13.92
C LEU A 381 -20.57 -30.60 -14.43
N ASN A 382 -20.14 -30.95 -15.64
CA ASN A 382 -20.39 -32.27 -16.23
C ASN A 382 -19.97 -33.41 -15.28
N GLY A 383 -20.81 -34.44 -15.14
CA GLY A 383 -20.55 -35.59 -14.26
C GLY A 383 -21.03 -35.43 -12.81
N LEU A 384 -21.47 -34.23 -12.40
CA LEU A 384 -22.12 -34.03 -11.11
C LEU A 384 -23.49 -34.71 -11.07
N ILE A 385 -23.84 -35.34 -9.95
CA ILE A 385 -25.12 -36.01 -9.72
C ILE A 385 -26.02 -35.08 -8.90
N LEU A 386 -27.15 -34.66 -9.48
CA LEU A 386 -28.17 -33.86 -8.82
C LEU A 386 -29.24 -34.79 -8.24
N VAL A 387 -29.17 -35.06 -6.93
CA VAL A 387 -30.11 -35.92 -6.21
C VAL A 387 -31.46 -35.22 -6.08
N ASN A 388 -32.51 -35.87 -6.58
CA ASN A 388 -33.85 -35.31 -6.56
C ASN A 388 -34.36 -35.17 -5.12
N ARG A 389 -34.88 -33.99 -4.79
CA ARG A 389 -35.45 -33.66 -3.48
C ARG A 389 -36.58 -34.61 -3.06
N SER A 390 -37.35 -35.14 -4.01
CA SER A 390 -38.42 -36.09 -3.71
C SER A 390 -37.89 -37.44 -3.21
N THR A 391 -36.67 -37.80 -3.59
CA THR A 391 -36.02 -39.07 -3.21
C THR A 391 -35.00 -38.90 -2.07
N PHE A 392 -35.18 -37.88 -1.23
CA PHE A 392 -34.30 -37.56 -0.11
C PHE A 392 -35.12 -37.22 1.15
N PRO A 393 -34.65 -37.54 2.37
CA PRO A 393 -35.39 -37.25 3.60
C PRO A 393 -35.60 -35.74 3.81
N LYS A 394 -36.85 -35.34 4.03
CA LYS A 394 -37.22 -33.94 4.30
C LYS A 394 -36.49 -33.34 5.51
N THR A 395 -36.23 -34.15 6.53
CA THR A 395 -35.52 -33.76 7.76
C THR A 395 -34.06 -33.36 7.50
N GLY A 396 -33.40 -33.93 6.49
CA GLY A 396 -32.01 -33.63 6.12
C GLY A 396 -31.86 -32.56 5.03
N LEU A 397 -32.94 -32.17 4.33
CA LEU A 397 -32.89 -31.25 3.19
C LEU A 397 -32.33 -29.87 3.55
N ILE A 398 -32.59 -29.38 4.77
CA ILE A 398 -32.16 -28.04 5.20
C ILE A 398 -30.64 -28.01 5.37
N ALA A 399 -30.09 -28.98 6.08
CA ALA A 399 -28.66 -29.05 6.37
C ALA A 399 -27.82 -29.25 5.09
N GLU A 400 -28.34 -30.06 4.16
CA GLU A 400 -27.70 -30.37 2.87
C GLU A 400 -28.01 -29.33 1.76
N SER A 401 -28.79 -28.30 2.08
CA SER A 401 -29.03 -27.18 1.17
C SER A 401 -27.75 -26.36 0.97
N LEU A 402 -27.58 -25.81 -0.24
CA LEU A 402 -26.46 -24.92 -0.57
C LEU A 402 -26.49 -23.58 0.19
N SER A 403 -27.53 -23.32 0.98
CA SER A 403 -27.61 -22.18 1.92
C SER A 403 -26.94 -22.47 3.26
N TRP A 404 -26.58 -23.72 3.54
CA TRP A 404 -25.98 -24.16 4.80
C TRP A 404 -24.56 -24.70 4.59
N PRO A 405 -23.68 -24.61 5.61
CA PRO A 405 -22.27 -25.01 5.47
C PRO A 405 -22.06 -26.47 5.02
N GLN A 406 -22.92 -27.40 5.45
CA GLN A 406 -22.80 -28.82 5.10
C GLN A 406 -23.07 -29.08 3.60
N GLY A 407 -24.11 -28.47 3.03
CA GLY A 407 -24.38 -28.54 1.59
C GLY A 407 -23.25 -27.92 0.75
N VAL A 408 -22.71 -26.77 1.18
CA VAL A 408 -21.56 -26.14 0.50
C VAL A 408 -20.29 -27.00 0.61
N ARG A 409 -20.05 -27.62 1.77
CA ARG A 409 -18.93 -28.58 1.95
C ARG A 409 -19.03 -29.75 0.99
N ARG A 410 -20.24 -30.31 0.82
CA ARG A 410 -20.50 -31.39 -0.13
C ARG A 410 -20.27 -30.96 -1.58
N LEU A 411 -20.69 -29.75 -1.93
CA LEU A 411 -20.42 -29.17 -3.26
C LEU A 411 -18.91 -29.09 -3.53
N ILE A 412 -18.11 -28.60 -2.57
CA ILE A 412 -16.65 -28.49 -2.74
C ILE A 412 -16.01 -29.87 -2.88
N LYS A 413 -16.38 -30.85 -2.04
CA LYS A 413 -15.88 -32.24 -2.16
C LYS A 413 -16.25 -32.86 -3.51
N SER A 414 -17.49 -32.63 -3.95
CA SER A 414 -17.97 -33.11 -5.24
C SER A 414 -17.14 -32.51 -6.37
N ILE A 415 -16.93 -31.19 -6.38
CA ILE A 415 -16.09 -30.51 -7.38
C ILE A 415 -14.66 -31.05 -7.36
N GLY A 416 -14.06 -31.24 -6.18
CA GLY A 416 -12.73 -31.81 -6.03
C GLY A 416 -12.60 -33.24 -6.57
N SER A 417 -13.68 -34.03 -6.54
CA SER A 417 -13.72 -35.40 -7.06
C SER A 417 -14.03 -35.50 -8.56
N LEU A 418 -14.58 -34.45 -9.20
CA LEU A 418 -14.97 -34.46 -10.62
C LEU A 418 -13.83 -34.86 -11.58
N PRO A 419 -12.57 -34.38 -11.44
CA PRO A 419 -11.46 -34.77 -12.31
C PRO A 419 -11.18 -36.28 -12.32
N SER A 420 -11.51 -37.00 -11.24
CA SER A 420 -11.33 -38.46 -11.17
C SER A 420 -12.44 -39.24 -11.90
N THR A 421 -13.59 -38.60 -12.14
CA THR A 421 -14.79 -39.23 -12.71
C THR A 421 -14.99 -38.95 -14.21
N ILE A 422 -14.35 -37.89 -14.73
CA ILE A 422 -14.45 -37.46 -16.13
C ILE A 422 -13.14 -37.85 -16.84
N HIS A 423 -13.20 -38.80 -17.79
CA HIS A 423 -12.00 -39.30 -18.49
C HIS A 423 -11.26 -38.25 -19.34
N THR A 424 -11.84 -37.07 -19.59
CA THR A 424 -11.29 -36.02 -20.47
C THR A 424 -10.65 -34.82 -19.73
N ALA A 425 -10.76 -34.72 -18.40
CA ALA A 425 -10.23 -33.59 -17.63
C ALA A 425 -9.31 -34.06 -16.50
N HIS A 426 -8.02 -33.71 -16.57
CA HIS A 426 -7.01 -34.12 -15.59
C HIS A 426 -6.77 -33.09 -14.47
N SER A 427 -7.44 -31.93 -14.51
CA SER A 427 -7.30 -30.86 -13.50
C SER A 427 -8.57 -30.02 -13.37
N LEU A 428 -8.77 -29.40 -12.19
CA LEU A 428 -9.87 -28.44 -11.98
C LEU A 428 -9.78 -27.25 -12.93
N SER A 429 -8.58 -26.80 -13.30
CA SER A 429 -8.38 -25.71 -14.26
C SER A 429 -8.99 -25.97 -15.64
N GLN A 430 -9.02 -27.23 -16.11
CA GLN A 430 -9.63 -27.60 -17.39
C GLN A 430 -11.17 -27.63 -17.34
N ILE A 431 -11.74 -27.90 -16.16
CA ILE A 431 -13.20 -27.86 -15.94
C ILE A 431 -13.68 -26.41 -15.96
N PHE A 432 -12.94 -25.51 -15.32
CA PHE A 432 -13.31 -24.09 -15.21
C PHE A 432 -12.92 -23.24 -16.43
N SER A 433 -12.06 -23.70 -17.34
CA SER A 433 -11.67 -22.94 -18.54
C SER A 433 -12.81 -22.73 -19.55
N GLY A 434 -13.85 -23.57 -19.51
CA GLY A 434 -15.04 -23.45 -20.35
C GLY A 434 -16.27 -22.88 -19.63
N MET A 435 -16.14 -22.46 -18.37
CA MET A 435 -17.27 -22.00 -17.56
C MET A 435 -17.58 -20.51 -17.80
N PRO A 436 -18.86 -20.12 -17.99
CA PRO A 436 -19.25 -18.71 -18.09
C PRO A 436 -18.90 -17.91 -16.82
N ALA A 437 -18.60 -16.63 -16.96
CA ALA A 437 -18.22 -15.76 -15.84
C ALA A 437 -19.32 -15.68 -14.77
N GLU A 438 -20.59 -15.72 -15.18
CA GLU A 438 -21.76 -15.71 -14.30
C GLU A 438 -21.86 -17.00 -13.46
N GLY A 439 -21.36 -18.12 -13.98
CA GLY A 439 -21.28 -19.39 -13.26
C GLY A 439 -20.21 -19.37 -12.18
N VAL A 440 -19.05 -18.78 -12.48
CA VAL A 440 -17.96 -18.61 -11.52
C VAL A 440 -18.33 -17.62 -10.41
N GLU A 441 -19.01 -16.53 -10.76
CA GLU A 441 -19.57 -15.59 -9.79
C GLU A 441 -20.60 -16.24 -8.87
N ALA A 442 -21.50 -17.07 -9.41
CA ALA A 442 -22.45 -17.83 -8.62
C ALA A 442 -21.75 -18.78 -7.64
N LEU A 443 -20.67 -19.44 -8.06
CA LEU A 443 -19.87 -20.31 -7.19
C LEU A 443 -19.19 -19.53 -6.06
N SER A 444 -18.62 -18.36 -6.39
CA SER A 444 -18.01 -17.45 -5.41
C SER A 444 -19.02 -17.02 -4.35
N ASN A 445 -20.22 -16.59 -4.76
CA ASN A 445 -21.28 -16.15 -3.86
C ASN A 445 -21.84 -17.26 -2.95
N LEU A 446 -21.74 -18.53 -3.36
CA LEU A 446 -22.13 -19.68 -2.54
C LEU A 446 -21.06 -20.06 -1.50
N ILE A 447 -19.78 -19.91 -1.84
CA ILE A 447 -18.67 -20.39 -0.99
C ILE A 447 -18.16 -19.31 -0.03
N LEU A 448 -17.97 -18.07 -0.49
CA LEU A 448 -17.35 -17.01 0.30
C LEU A 448 -18.06 -16.70 1.64
N PRO A 449 -19.40 -16.73 1.75
CA PRO A 449 -20.08 -16.51 3.03
C PRO A 449 -19.76 -17.56 4.11
N HIS A 450 -19.37 -18.77 3.71
CA HIS A 450 -19.13 -19.91 4.62
C HIS A 450 -17.64 -20.31 4.72
N ILE A 451 -16.75 -19.62 4.02
CA ILE A 451 -15.34 -20.03 3.86
C ILE A 451 -14.57 -20.13 5.19
N SER A 452 -14.86 -19.25 6.15
CA SER A 452 -14.24 -19.26 7.48
C SER A 452 -14.59 -20.53 8.26
N LEU A 453 -15.85 -20.98 8.20
CA LEU A 453 -16.30 -22.22 8.84
C LEU A 453 -15.69 -23.44 8.16
N LEU A 454 -15.70 -23.46 6.83
CA LEU A 454 -15.19 -24.57 6.02
C LEU A 454 -13.69 -24.83 6.24
N LEU A 455 -12.87 -23.78 6.36
CA LEU A 455 -11.44 -23.89 6.58
C LEU A 455 -11.06 -24.27 8.03
N ASN A 456 -11.95 -24.03 8.99
CA ASN A 456 -11.71 -24.39 10.39
C ASN A 456 -12.11 -25.85 10.70
N GLU A 457 -13.13 -26.38 10.02
CA GLU A 457 -13.68 -27.71 10.31
C GLU A 457 -13.05 -28.85 9.50
N ASP A 458 -12.54 -28.61 8.29
CA ASP A 458 -12.06 -29.68 7.40
C ASP A 458 -10.84 -29.29 6.55
N TYR A 459 -9.65 -29.65 7.04
CA TYR A 459 -8.39 -29.42 6.33
C TYR A 459 -8.30 -30.13 4.97
N SER A 460 -9.09 -31.18 4.73
CA SER A 460 -9.06 -31.89 3.43
C SER A 460 -9.55 -31.02 2.28
N LEU A 461 -10.29 -29.95 2.56
CA LEU A 461 -10.86 -29.05 1.56
C LEU A 461 -9.89 -27.96 1.10
N VAL A 462 -8.81 -27.72 1.86
CA VAL A 462 -7.85 -26.63 1.61
C VAL A 462 -7.23 -26.77 0.21
N GLY A 463 -6.85 -27.99 -0.19
CA GLY A 463 -6.28 -28.25 -1.51
C GLY A 463 -7.24 -27.91 -2.66
N THR A 464 -8.51 -28.30 -2.55
CA THR A 464 -9.53 -27.97 -3.55
C THR A 464 -9.84 -26.48 -3.56
N LEU A 465 -10.08 -25.87 -2.39
CA LEU A 465 -10.36 -24.43 -2.26
C LEU A 465 -9.24 -23.55 -2.80
N LYS A 466 -7.98 -23.99 -2.68
CA LYS A 466 -6.83 -23.26 -3.20
C LYS A 466 -6.85 -23.14 -4.73
N GLN A 467 -7.32 -24.19 -5.41
CA GLN A 467 -7.37 -24.29 -6.87
C GLN A 467 -8.62 -23.67 -7.50
N LEU A 468 -9.69 -23.46 -6.73
CA LEU A 468 -10.95 -22.92 -7.26
C LEU A 468 -10.84 -21.43 -7.61
N PRO A 469 -11.34 -21.00 -8.79
CA PRO A 469 -11.34 -19.60 -9.21
C PRO A 469 -12.51 -18.84 -8.56
N ILE A 470 -12.56 -18.76 -7.22
CA ILE A 470 -13.67 -18.12 -6.49
C ILE A 470 -13.36 -16.69 -6.07
N TRP A 471 -12.11 -16.23 -6.22
CA TRP A 471 -11.69 -14.95 -5.68
C TRP A 471 -11.80 -13.83 -6.72
N PRO A 472 -12.64 -12.80 -6.50
CA PRO A 472 -12.79 -11.70 -7.44
C PRO A 472 -11.57 -10.77 -7.39
N VAL A 473 -10.93 -10.60 -8.56
CA VAL A 473 -9.76 -9.72 -8.74
C VAL A 473 -10.17 -8.36 -9.32
N LEU A 474 -9.21 -7.44 -9.42
CA LEU A 474 -9.44 -6.05 -9.84
C LEU A 474 -9.89 -5.93 -11.30
N SER A 475 -9.46 -6.84 -12.18
CA SER A 475 -9.81 -6.87 -13.61
C SER A 475 -11.24 -7.35 -13.92
N SER A 476 -12.13 -7.43 -12.93
CA SER A 476 -13.50 -7.99 -13.02
C SER A 476 -13.59 -9.48 -13.37
N SER A 477 -12.46 -10.19 -13.33
CA SER A 477 -12.38 -11.66 -13.46
C SER A 477 -12.26 -12.33 -12.08
N PHE A 478 -12.27 -13.66 -12.07
CA PHE A 478 -12.04 -14.48 -10.88
C PHE A 478 -10.73 -15.27 -11.01
N GLN A 479 -10.06 -15.53 -9.89
CA GLN A 479 -8.78 -16.22 -9.85
C GLN A 479 -8.70 -17.22 -8.69
N SER A 480 -7.81 -18.22 -8.83
CA SER A 480 -7.51 -19.19 -7.77
C SER A 480 -6.56 -18.63 -6.72
N ALA A 481 -6.66 -19.11 -5.47
CA ALA A 481 -5.78 -18.68 -4.39
C ALA A 481 -4.30 -18.98 -4.67
N GLU A 482 -3.98 -20.00 -5.47
CA GLU A 482 -2.61 -20.31 -5.89
C GLU A 482 -1.92 -19.16 -6.65
N LYS A 483 -2.69 -18.37 -7.40
CA LYS A 483 -2.17 -17.28 -8.24
C LYS A 483 -2.31 -15.91 -7.60
N LEU A 484 -2.91 -15.85 -6.41
CA LEU A 484 -3.13 -14.60 -5.69
C LEU A 484 -1.89 -14.20 -4.88
N LYS A 485 -1.76 -12.89 -4.69
CA LYS A 485 -0.79 -12.29 -3.77
C LYS A 485 -1.50 -11.26 -2.89
N LEU A 486 -1.11 -11.19 -1.62
CA LEU A 486 -1.60 -10.17 -0.72
C LEU A 486 -0.63 -8.98 -0.69
N ALA A 487 -1.16 -7.78 -0.90
CA ALA A 487 -0.39 -6.56 -0.78
C ALA A 487 -0.04 -6.29 0.70
N PRO A 488 1.06 -5.57 0.98
CA PRO A 488 1.44 -5.19 2.35
C PRO A 488 0.36 -4.38 3.07
N HIS A 489 -0.38 -3.55 2.31
CA HIS A 489 -1.47 -2.71 2.81
C HIS A 489 -2.60 -2.63 1.77
N THR A 490 -3.85 -2.63 2.22
CA THR A 490 -5.05 -2.70 1.36
C THR A 490 -5.18 -1.49 0.44
N SER A 491 -4.78 -0.30 0.89
CA SER A 491 -4.80 0.92 0.05
C SER A 491 -3.86 0.87 -1.15
N LEU A 492 -2.80 0.04 -1.10
CA LEU A 492 -1.82 -0.06 -2.19
C LEU A 492 -2.37 -0.80 -3.41
N THR A 493 -3.47 -1.55 -3.28
CA THR A 493 -4.12 -2.23 -4.41
C THR A 493 -5.05 -1.33 -5.22
N LEU A 494 -5.24 -0.08 -4.79
CA LEU A 494 -6.03 0.93 -5.52
C LEU A 494 -5.31 1.50 -6.76
N THR A 495 -4.04 1.16 -6.96
CA THR A 495 -3.25 1.61 -8.11
C THR A 495 -3.48 0.71 -9.34
N ARG A 496 -3.41 1.30 -10.54
CA ARG A 496 -3.36 0.55 -11.81
C ARG A 496 -1.94 0.11 -12.19
N MET A 497 -0.94 0.39 -11.34
CA MET A 497 0.45 0.02 -11.56
C MET A 497 0.73 -1.47 -11.43
N ILE A 498 -0.04 -2.15 -10.59
CA ILE A 498 0.08 -3.59 -10.30
C ILE A 498 -0.72 -4.44 -11.28
N ASP A 499 -0.38 -5.72 -11.37
CA ASP A 499 -1.15 -6.68 -12.16
C ASP A 499 -2.56 -6.87 -11.58
N GLN A 500 -3.56 -6.37 -12.29
CA GLN A 500 -4.96 -6.40 -11.85
C GLN A 500 -5.56 -7.82 -11.82
N THR A 501 -4.82 -8.83 -12.28
CA THR A 501 -5.26 -10.23 -12.33
C THR A 501 -4.78 -11.07 -11.14
N THR A 502 -3.84 -10.56 -10.33
CA THR A 502 -3.22 -11.28 -9.22
C THR A 502 -3.57 -10.72 -7.83
N PHE A 503 -4.12 -9.51 -7.77
CA PHE A 503 -4.54 -8.87 -6.52
C PHE A 503 -6.06 -8.84 -6.36
N LEU A 504 -6.51 -9.15 -5.15
CA LEU A 504 -7.91 -9.06 -4.74
C LEU A 504 -8.39 -7.62 -4.56
N ARG A 505 -9.70 -7.42 -4.64
CA ARG A 505 -10.34 -6.16 -4.26
C ARG A 505 -10.05 -5.82 -2.79
N PRO A 506 -9.76 -4.54 -2.45
CA PRO A 506 -9.33 -4.13 -1.12
C PRO A 506 -10.29 -4.56 0.01
N ASP A 507 -11.59 -4.43 -0.23
CA ASP A 507 -12.64 -4.71 0.76
C ASP A 507 -12.77 -6.21 1.09
N LEU A 508 -12.44 -7.07 0.12
CA LEU A 508 -12.49 -8.52 0.27
C LEU A 508 -11.18 -9.07 0.82
N ALA A 509 -10.04 -8.47 0.46
CA ALA A 509 -8.74 -8.81 1.00
C ALA A 509 -8.64 -8.47 2.50
N SER A 510 -9.29 -7.40 2.97
CA SER A 510 -9.36 -7.07 4.39
C SER A 510 -10.29 -8.03 5.14
N LYS A 511 -11.47 -8.31 4.57
CA LYS A 511 -12.49 -9.17 5.18
C LYS A 511 -12.06 -10.63 5.34
N HIS A 512 -11.31 -11.17 4.38
CA HIS A 512 -10.93 -12.59 4.33
C HIS A 512 -9.42 -12.84 4.55
N ARG A 513 -8.74 -11.98 5.31
CA ARG A 513 -7.28 -12.05 5.49
C ARG A 513 -6.82 -13.38 6.08
N ASP A 514 -7.47 -13.83 7.15
CA ASP A 514 -7.07 -15.03 7.91
C ASP A 514 -7.31 -16.30 7.07
N GLU A 515 -8.38 -16.31 6.27
CA GLU A 515 -8.72 -17.41 5.37
C GLU A 515 -7.72 -17.51 4.21
N LEU A 516 -7.32 -16.38 3.62
CA LEU A 516 -6.31 -16.34 2.57
C LEU A 516 -4.93 -16.79 3.09
N GLN A 517 -4.59 -16.45 4.34
CA GLN A 517 -3.36 -16.94 4.97
C GLN A 517 -3.40 -18.46 5.18
N LYS A 518 -4.53 -19.02 5.62
CA LYS A 518 -4.74 -20.47 5.77
C LYS A 518 -4.68 -21.22 4.43
N LEU A 519 -5.11 -20.59 3.34
CA LEU A 519 -4.97 -21.12 1.97
C LEU A 519 -3.54 -21.01 1.42
N GLY A 520 -2.61 -20.41 2.16
CA GLY A 520 -1.20 -20.27 1.79
C GLY A 520 -0.95 -19.17 0.76
N VAL A 521 -1.78 -18.13 0.70
CA VAL A 521 -1.56 -16.95 -0.15
C VAL A 521 -0.44 -16.11 0.46
N PRO A 522 0.67 -15.86 -0.26
CA PRO A 522 1.79 -15.11 0.30
C PRO A 522 1.44 -13.63 0.45
N GLN A 523 1.70 -13.08 1.65
CA GLN A 523 1.73 -11.64 1.87
C GLN A 523 3.10 -11.11 1.47
N LEU A 524 3.13 -10.23 0.47
CA LEU A 524 4.36 -9.61 0.00
C LEU A 524 4.90 -8.67 1.08
N SER A 525 6.23 -8.68 1.26
CA SER A 525 6.88 -7.62 2.01
C SER A 525 6.73 -6.29 1.27
N TYR A 526 6.85 -5.17 2.01
CA TYR A 526 6.76 -3.85 1.39
C TYR A 526 7.80 -3.65 0.29
N LEU A 527 8.99 -4.26 0.45
CA LEU A 527 10.08 -4.20 -0.52
C LEU A 527 9.81 -5.05 -1.75
N ASP A 528 9.34 -6.28 -1.56
CA ASP A 528 9.03 -7.18 -2.68
C ASP A 528 7.90 -6.64 -3.54
N PHE A 529 6.91 -6.00 -2.92
CA PHE A 529 5.83 -5.33 -3.63
C PHE A 529 6.34 -4.18 -4.50
N LEU A 530 7.20 -3.31 -3.95
CA LEU A 530 7.78 -2.20 -4.69
C LEU A 530 8.69 -2.68 -5.85
N ASN A 531 9.54 -3.67 -5.59
CA ASN A 531 10.50 -4.17 -6.57
C ASN A 531 9.84 -4.95 -7.71
N ASN A 532 8.96 -5.90 -7.38
CA ASN A 532 8.44 -6.86 -8.35
C ASN A 532 7.16 -6.37 -9.03
N GLU A 533 6.30 -5.65 -8.31
CA GLU A 533 4.97 -5.29 -8.82
C GLU A 533 4.91 -3.85 -9.35
N VAL A 534 5.52 -2.89 -8.65
CA VAL A 534 5.60 -1.48 -9.11
C VAL A 534 6.75 -1.29 -10.10
N GLY A 535 7.78 -2.15 -10.02
CA GLY A 535 8.89 -2.20 -10.96
C GLY A 535 10.11 -1.39 -10.56
N LEU A 536 10.31 -1.09 -9.27
CA LEU A 536 11.53 -0.42 -8.79
C LEU A 536 12.81 -1.19 -9.19
N ALA A 537 12.74 -2.52 -9.29
CA ALA A 537 13.87 -3.36 -9.72
C ALA A 537 14.29 -3.09 -11.19
N ARG A 538 13.41 -2.53 -12.02
CA ARG A 538 13.73 -2.18 -13.41
C ARG A 538 14.61 -0.94 -13.51
N GLY A 539 14.66 -0.12 -12.46
CA GLY A 539 15.45 1.12 -12.41
C GLY A 539 14.82 2.31 -13.15
N TYR A 540 13.81 2.10 -14.00
CA TYR A 540 13.11 3.17 -14.73
C TYR A 540 11.59 2.95 -14.81
N LEU A 541 10.84 4.04 -14.98
CA LEU A 541 9.38 4.08 -15.10
C LEU A 541 8.96 4.37 -16.56
N PRO A 542 8.07 3.58 -17.18
CA PRO A 542 7.56 3.91 -18.51
C PRO A 542 6.75 5.21 -18.52
N ASP A 543 7.01 6.10 -19.48
CA ASP A 543 6.43 7.45 -19.58
C ASP A 543 4.88 7.46 -19.48
N LYS A 544 4.22 6.53 -20.17
CA LYS A 544 2.74 6.37 -20.14
C LYS A 544 2.15 6.07 -18.76
N LYS A 545 2.97 5.76 -17.74
CA LYS A 545 2.53 5.36 -16.40
C LYS A 545 2.79 6.43 -15.32
N ILE A 546 3.40 7.56 -15.64
CA ILE A 546 3.80 8.59 -14.65
C ILE A 546 2.60 9.18 -13.89
N GLY A 547 1.47 9.43 -14.57
CA GLY A 547 0.25 9.95 -13.94
C GLY A 547 -0.37 8.98 -12.91
N GLU A 548 -0.29 7.67 -13.17
CA GLU A 548 -0.74 6.64 -12.23
C GLU A 548 0.26 6.44 -11.08
N TYR A 549 1.56 6.60 -11.35
CA TYR A 549 2.60 6.58 -10.32
C TYR A 549 2.46 7.75 -9.34
N ARG A 550 2.05 8.94 -9.80
CA ARG A 550 1.73 10.08 -8.92
C ARG A 550 0.70 9.70 -7.86
N LYS A 551 -0.44 9.16 -8.28
CA LYS A 551 -1.51 8.71 -7.37
C LYS A 551 -1.01 7.63 -6.41
N PHE A 552 -0.20 6.69 -6.91
CA PHE A 552 0.42 5.66 -6.08
C PHE A 552 1.30 6.27 -4.97
N THR A 553 2.16 7.23 -5.29
CA THR A 553 3.06 7.85 -4.31
C THR A 553 2.30 8.61 -3.21
N GLU A 554 1.16 9.23 -3.53
CA GLU A 554 0.30 9.87 -2.53
C GLU A 554 -0.34 8.87 -1.57
N ILE A 555 -0.75 7.70 -2.08
CA ILE A 555 -1.27 6.60 -1.25
C ILE A 555 -0.15 6.09 -0.33
N VAL A 556 1.04 5.85 -0.87
CA VAL A 556 2.21 5.37 -0.11
C VAL A 556 2.58 6.35 1.00
N TYR A 557 2.55 7.65 0.73
CA TYR A 557 2.83 8.68 1.72
C TYR A 557 1.84 8.66 2.88
N ARG A 558 0.54 8.43 2.61
CA ARG A 558 -0.50 8.28 3.64
C ARG A 558 -0.32 7.02 4.48
N VAL A 559 0.13 5.92 3.87
CA VAL A 559 0.27 4.61 4.54
C VAL A 559 1.55 4.56 5.38
N LYS A 560 2.69 4.96 4.83
CA LYS A 560 3.99 4.85 5.50
C LYS A 560 4.99 5.90 4.96
N PRO A 561 4.97 7.14 5.46
CA PRO A 561 5.80 8.21 4.91
C PRO A 561 7.31 7.98 5.08
N GLY A 562 7.73 7.23 6.12
CA GLY A 562 9.15 6.99 6.40
C GLY A 562 9.91 6.25 5.28
N ILE A 563 9.24 5.58 4.35
CA ILE A 563 9.93 4.84 3.28
C ILE A 563 10.54 5.76 2.21
N PHE A 564 10.06 7.00 2.08
CA PHE A 564 10.61 7.96 1.12
C PHE A 564 12.06 8.36 1.44
N GLN A 565 12.53 8.12 2.66
CA GLN A 565 13.91 8.39 3.06
C GLN A 565 14.87 7.24 2.72
N SER A 566 14.36 6.01 2.61
CA SER A 566 15.19 4.81 2.53
C SER A 566 15.13 4.09 1.18
N TYR A 567 14.21 4.46 0.29
CA TYR A 567 13.98 3.75 -0.97
C TYR A 567 13.94 4.67 -2.19
N ASN A 568 14.34 4.14 -3.34
CA ASN A 568 14.40 4.82 -4.64
C ASN A 568 12.99 5.04 -5.22
N LEU A 569 12.21 5.92 -4.60
CA LEU A 569 10.82 6.17 -4.98
C LEU A 569 10.64 7.44 -5.82
N ALA A 570 11.58 8.38 -5.74
CA ALA A 570 11.53 9.56 -6.61
C ALA A 570 11.85 9.15 -8.04
N VAL A 571 11.22 9.83 -8.99
CA VAL A 571 11.49 9.63 -10.42
C VAL A 571 12.02 10.95 -10.96
N ASN A 572 13.24 10.92 -11.49
CA ASN A 572 13.84 12.10 -12.10
C ASN A 572 13.23 12.38 -13.48
N GLY A 573 13.58 13.50 -14.10
CA GLY A 573 13.14 13.85 -15.46
C GLY A 573 13.49 12.83 -16.54
N ASP A 574 14.53 12.00 -16.34
CA ASP A 574 14.91 10.89 -17.23
C ASP A 574 14.10 9.60 -16.98
N LEU A 575 13.06 9.67 -16.15
CA LEU A 575 12.21 8.57 -15.73
C LEU A 575 12.92 7.46 -14.94
N CYS A 576 14.08 7.75 -14.33
CA CYS A 576 14.83 6.82 -13.50
C CYS A 576 14.45 6.93 -12.02
N PHE A 577 14.36 5.78 -11.35
CA PHE A 577 14.12 5.70 -9.91
C PHE A 577 15.37 6.11 -9.13
N CYS A 578 15.21 7.04 -8.19
CA CYS A 578 16.29 7.59 -7.38
C CYS A 578 15.82 7.92 -5.96
N LEU A 579 16.77 8.12 -5.06
CA LEU A 579 16.48 8.58 -3.70
C LEU A 579 16.01 10.04 -3.74
N PRO A 580 14.90 10.39 -3.06
CA PRO A 580 14.40 11.76 -3.06
C PRO A 580 15.43 12.79 -2.55
N ILE A 581 16.24 12.42 -1.56
CA ILE A 581 17.31 13.26 -0.99
C ILE A 581 18.45 13.57 -1.97
N THR A 582 18.50 12.92 -3.13
CA THR A 582 19.51 13.19 -4.17
C THR A 582 19.05 14.21 -5.21
N LEU A 583 17.76 14.58 -5.19
CA LEU A 583 17.15 15.51 -6.13
C LEU A 583 16.99 16.90 -5.51
N TYR A 584 17.12 17.92 -6.35
CA TYR A 584 16.97 19.32 -5.96
C TYR A 584 15.54 19.81 -6.16
N ASP A 585 15.09 20.73 -5.31
CA ASP A 585 13.80 21.37 -5.46
C ASP A 585 13.84 22.36 -6.63
N SER A 586 13.04 22.09 -7.67
CA SER A 586 12.95 22.95 -8.84
C SER A 586 12.33 24.32 -8.53
N SER A 587 11.70 24.55 -7.38
CA SER A 587 11.19 25.88 -7.00
C SER A 587 12.30 26.85 -6.58
N VAL A 588 13.50 26.34 -6.27
CA VAL A 588 14.65 27.17 -5.92
C VAL A 588 15.36 27.60 -7.20
N HIS A 589 15.27 28.90 -7.53
CA HIS A 589 15.87 29.47 -8.74
C HIS A 589 17.37 29.20 -8.89
N LEU A 590 18.10 29.13 -7.76
CA LEU A 590 19.53 28.82 -7.76
C LEU A 590 19.83 27.42 -8.33
N PHE A 591 19.06 26.40 -7.93
CA PHE A 591 19.26 25.04 -8.43
C PHE A 591 18.90 24.95 -9.90
N GLN A 592 17.78 25.56 -10.31
CA GLN A 592 17.38 25.62 -11.73
C GLN A 592 18.48 26.21 -12.62
N ALA A 593 19.08 27.33 -12.19
CA ALA A 593 20.16 27.97 -12.92
C ALA A 593 21.42 27.08 -12.98
N ALA A 594 21.83 26.50 -11.85
CA ALA A 594 23.04 25.70 -11.76
C ALA A 594 22.99 24.39 -12.56
N PHE A 595 21.85 23.69 -12.55
CA PHE A 595 21.69 22.35 -13.11
C PHE A 595 20.84 22.33 -14.39
N ARG A 596 20.79 23.45 -15.13
CA ARG A 596 20.03 23.55 -16.39
C ARG A 596 20.43 22.49 -17.41
N ASP A 597 21.71 22.17 -17.51
CA ASP A 597 22.25 21.11 -18.39
C ASP A 597 21.97 19.69 -17.89
N GLN A 598 21.43 19.55 -16.68
CA GLN A 598 21.12 18.30 -16.00
C GLN A 598 19.65 18.22 -15.53
N GLU A 599 18.74 18.95 -16.18
CA GLU A 599 17.32 19.04 -15.78
C GLU A 599 16.68 17.64 -15.60
N GLY A 600 17.02 16.71 -16.51
CA GLY A 600 16.53 15.33 -16.49
C GLY A 600 17.01 14.48 -15.30
N SER A 601 18.24 14.70 -14.82
CA SER A 601 18.84 13.80 -13.83
C SER A 601 18.78 14.31 -12.39
N ARG A 602 18.76 15.64 -12.21
CA ARG A 602 18.90 16.30 -10.91
C ARG A 602 17.59 16.79 -10.30
N PHE A 603 16.51 16.85 -11.08
CA PHE A 603 15.19 17.27 -10.60
C PHE A 603 14.16 16.15 -10.72
N LEU A 604 13.12 16.29 -9.91
CA LEU A 604 11.95 15.43 -9.97
C LEU A 604 11.19 15.67 -11.29
N HIS A 605 10.65 14.61 -11.89
CA HIS A 605 9.85 14.70 -13.12
C HIS A 605 8.70 15.71 -12.98
N LYS A 606 8.46 16.52 -14.02
CA LYS A 606 7.52 17.67 -14.05
C LYS A 606 6.12 17.33 -13.54
N GLU A 607 5.66 16.13 -13.84
CA GLU A 607 4.36 15.64 -13.35
C GLU A 607 4.33 15.41 -11.83
N LEU A 608 5.39 14.88 -11.23
CA LEU A 608 5.41 14.60 -9.80
C LEU A 608 5.62 15.87 -8.95
N VAL A 609 6.22 16.91 -9.52
CA VAL A 609 6.42 18.24 -8.88
C VAL A 609 5.09 18.85 -8.42
N GLY A 610 3.98 18.55 -9.09
CA GLY A 610 2.65 19.02 -8.71
C GLY A 610 2.13 18.47 -7.36
N SER A 611 2.74 17.41 -6.82
CA SER A 611 2.35 16.84 -5.52
C SER A 611 3.19 17.42 -4.39
N ALA A 612 2.53 18.02 -3.39
CA ALA A 612 3.18 18.67 -2.25
C ALA A 612 4.00 17.70 -1.37
N ILE A 613 3.80 16.38 -1.51
CA ILE A 613 4.48 15.35 -0.72
C ILE A 613 6.00 15.38 -0.88
N TRP A 614 6.50 15.75 -2.07
CA TRP A 614 7.92 15.64 -2.38
C TRP A 614 8.76 16.76 -1.78
N LYS A 615 8.15 17.94 -1.54
CA LYS A 615 8.86 19.12 -1.03
C LYS A 615 9.64 18.83 0.26
N ALA A 616 9.08 18.01 1.15
CA ALA A 616 9.73 17.65 2.41
C ALA A 616 10.99 16.78 2.27
N PHE A 617 11.20 16.15 1.11
CA PHE A 617 12.29 15.19 0.89
C PHE A 617 13.33 15.64 -0.12
N LEU A 618 13.04 16.66 -0.92
CA LEU A 618 13.97 17.24 -1.89
C LEU A 618 15.00 18.14 -1.19
N ILE A 619 16.16 18.32 -1.81
CA ILE A 619 17.16 19.28 -1.34
C ILE A 619 16.62 20.70 -1.56
N GLN A 620 16.22 21.34 -0.47
CA GLN A 620 15.79 22.75 -0.43
C GLN A 620 16.84 23.66 0.21
N ASN A 621 17.54 23.14 1.22
CA ASN A 621 18.53 23.90 1.96
C ASN A 621 19.83 24.04 1.15
N ILE A 622 20.30 25.28 1.00
CA ILE A 622 21.56 25.62 0.34
C ILE A 622 22.70 25.47 1.36
N SER A 623 23.03 24.22 1.67
CA SER A 623 24.20 23.87 2.48
C SER A 623 25.50 24.14 1.70
N GLY A 624 26.64 24.24 2.40
CA GLY A 624 27.95 24.44 1.75
C GLY A 624 28.25 23.42 0.65
N PRO A 625 28.15 22.10 0.89
CA PRO A 625 28.31 21.08 -0.14
C PRO A 625 27.32 21.23 -1.31
N THR A 626 26.05 21.54 -1.02
CA THR A 626 25.02 21.77 -2.03
C THR A 626 25.39 22.95 -2.94
N TYR A 627 25.85 24.06 -2.37
CA TYR A 627 26.26 25.25 -3.12
C TYR A 627 27.52 24.99 -3.96
N ILE A 628 28.49 24.24 -3.44
CA ILE A 628 29.69 23.82 -4.19
C ILE A 628 29.31 23.01 -5.42
N GLU A 629 28.37 22.07 -5.31
CA GLU A 629 27.92 21.30 -6.47
C GLU A 629 27.24 22.19 -7.52
N CYS A 630 26.52 23.23 -7.09
CA CYS A 630 25.96 24.24 -8.00
C CYS A 630 27.08 25.01 -8.74
N ALA A 631 28.09 25.48 -8.00
CA ALA A 631 29.24 26.19 -8.56
C ALA A 631 30.06 25.29 -9.51
N ARG A 632 30.33 24.04 -9.13
CA ARG A 632 30.99 23.03 -9.99
C ARG A 632 30.19 22.74 -11.25
N SER A 633 28.86 22.80 -11.16
CA SER A 633 28.01 22.61 -12.34
C SER A 633 28.20 23.72 -13.37
N ILE A 634 28.26 24.97 -12.91
CA ILE A 634 28.59 26.13 -13.74
C ILE A 634 30.01 26.01 -14.32
N GLU A 635 31.01 25.65 -13.51
CA GLU A 635 32.39 25.45 -13.98
C GLU A 635 32.49 24.36 -15.06
N ARG A 636 31.78 23.23 -14.88
CA ARG A 636 31.71 22.16 -15.87
C ARG A 636 31.13 22.65 -17.19
N ARG A 637 30.08 23.48 -17.15
CA ARG A 637 29.49 24.10 -18.35
C ARG A 637 30.45 25.10 -18.99
N ASN A 638 31.23 25.84 -18.19
CA ASN A 638 32.24 26.78 -18.66
C ASN A 638 33.43 26.10 -19.37
N ASN A 639 33.78 24.88 -18.96
CA ASN A 639 34.85 24.10 -19.57
C ASN A 639 34.46 23.38 -20.87
N ARG A 640 33.21 23.53 -21.36
CA ARG A 640 32.77 22.95 -22.64
C ARG A 640 33.33 23.75 -23.82
N THR A 641 33.60 23.07 -24.94
CA THR A 641 34.11 23.69 -26.19
C THR A 641 33.13 24.70 -26.79
N LEU A 642 31.82 24.49 -26.62
CA LEU A 642 30.74 25.42 -26.95
C LEU A 642 29.93 25.69 -25.67
N PRO A 643 30.17 26.83 -24.99
CA PRO A 643 29.40 27.22 -23.81
C PRO A 643 27.96 27.54 -24.18
N ASP A 644 27.03 27.19 -23.29
CA ASP A 644 25.60 27.49 -23.42
C ASP A 644 25.35 29.02 -23.42
N ASP A 645 24.43 29.49 -24.26
CA ASP A 645 24.03 30.89 -24.36
C ASP A 645 23.51 31.44 -23.02
N GLN A 646 23.00 30.58 -22.12
CA GLN A 646 22.54 30.99 -20.79
C GLN A 646 23.55 30.82 -19.66
N LEU A 647 24.78 30.40 -19.94
CA LEU A 647 25.80 30.18 -18.91
C LEU A 647 26.08 31.45 -18.09
N GLU A 648 26.21 32.61 -18.74
CA GLU A 648 26.50 33.87 -18.03
C GLU A 648 25.35 34.27 -17.10
N SER A 649 24.10 34.21 -17.59
CA SER A 649 22.90 34.51 -16.80
C SER A 649 22.73 33.57 -15.60
N ASP A 650 22.94 32.26 -15.82
CA ASP A 650 22.88 31.26 -14.76
C ASP A 650 24.02 31.46 -13.74
N SER A 651 25.23 31.80 -14.20
CA SER A 651 26.38 32.09 -13.32
C SER A 651 26.13 33.31 -12.43
N CYS A 652 25.50 34.37 -12.97
CA CYS A 652 25.06 35.52 -12.20
C CYS A 652 24.05 35.13 -11.13
N THR A 653 23.09 34.27 -11.47
CA THR A 653 22.08 33.80 -10.51
C THR A 653 22.71 33.02 -9.35
N VAL A 654 23.65 32.12 -9.64
CA VAL A 654 24.38 31.36 -8.62
C VAL A 654 25.27 32.28 -7.78
N PHE A 655 26.01 33.19 -8.41
CA PHE A 655 26.90 34.14 -7.71
C PHE A 655 26.13 35.13 -6.84
N ASN A 656 24.97 35.63 -7.29
CA ASN A 656 24.14 36.58 -6.55
C ASN A 656 23.73 36.08 -5.16
N HIS A 657 23.72 34.76 -4.94
CA HIS A 657 23.49 34.20 -3.61
C HIS A 657 24.58 34.63 -2.61
N LEU A 658 25.84 34.77 -3.02
CA LEU A 658 26.95 35.24 -2.17
C LEU A 658 26.92 36.75 -1.91
N CYS A 659 26.07 37.49 -2.61
CA CYS A 659 25.91 38.93 -2.40
C CYS A 659 25.09 39.25 -1.15
N TRP A 660 24.44 38.25 -0.54
CA TRP A 660 23.59 38.41 0.64
C TRP A 660 24.03 37.49 1.78
N ASP A 661 23.88 37.97 3.01
CA ASP A 661 24.24 37.20 4.22
C ASP A 661 23.08 36.31 4.66
N TYR A 662 22.97 35.14 4.05
CA TYR A 662 21.98 34.12 4.41
C TYR A 662 22.38 33.38 5.69
N GLN A 663 21.41 33.03 6.55
CA GLN A 663 21.68 32.37 7.83
C GLN A 663 22.40 31.02 7.66
N GLU A 664 22.09 30.28 6.60
CA GLU A 664 22.64 28.98 6.28
C GLU A 664 24.16 29.04 6.06
N MET A 665 24.68 30.16 5.55
CA MET A 665 26.11 30.34 5.28
C MET A 665 26.97 30.31 6.55
N HIS A 666 26.42 30.68 7.70
CA HIS A 666 27.12 30.55 8.98
C HIS A 666 27.45 29.10 9.34
N SER A 667 26.65 28.15 8.87
CA SER A 667 26.82 26.71 9.11
C SER A 667 27.78 26.03 8.14
N TRP A 668 28.26 26.76 7.11
CA TRP A 668 29.14 26.16 6.10
C TRP A 668 30.53 25.87 6.68
N PRO A 669 31.08 24.66 6.46
CA PRO A 669 32.40 24.32 6.96
C PRO A 669 33.50 25.12 6.26
N VAL A 670 34.64 25.32 6.90
CA VAL A 670 35.77 26.09 6.34
C VAL A 670 36.24 25.50 5.00
N SER A 671 36.26 24.17 4.88
CA SER A 671 36.61 23.45 3.64
C SER A 671 35.67 23.75 2.46
N ALA A 672 34.42 24.12 2.74
CA ALA A 672 33.48 24.53 1.70
C ALA A 672 33.89 25.89 1.09
N TRP A 673 34.26 26.85 1.93
CA TRP A 673 34.74 28.17 1.51
C TRP A 673 36.08 28.08 0.77
N GLU A 674 36.99 27.22 1.23
CA GLU A 674 38.26 26.93 0.55
C GLU A 674 38.02 26.35 -0.86
N SER A 675 37.16 25.34 -0.97
CA SER A 675 36.80 24.73 -2.25
C SER A 675 36.16 25.76 -3.19
N LEU A 676 35.21 26.54 -2.68
CA LEU A 676 34.50 27.56 -3.45
C LEU A 676 35.44 28.65 -3.99
N SER A 677 36.48 29.00 -3.24
CA SER A 677 37.45 30.02 -3.65
C SER A 677 38.23 29.68 -4.92
N ASN A 678 38.31 28.39 -5.27
CA ASN A 678 39.07 27.90 -6.42
C ASN A 678 38.20 27.52 -7.63
N ILE A 679 36.87 27.47 -7.47
CA ILE A 679 35.95 27.08 -8.56
C ILE A 679 35.70 28.28 -9.48
N ARG A 680 35.81 28.06 -10.80
CA ARG A 680 35.58 29.07 -11.83
C ARG A 680 34.10 29.16 -12.23
N PHE A 681 33.32 29.82 -11.38
CA PHE A 681 31.88 30.03 -11.63
C PHE A 681 31.45 31.49 -11.55
N ALA A 682 32.27 32.39 -11.01
CA ALA A 682 31.87 33.77 -10.81
C ALA A 682 31.94 34.55 -12.14
N PRO A 683 30.91 35.36 -12.46
CA PRO A 683 30.98 36.28 -13.59
C PRO A 683 32.04 37.36 -13.34
N ALA A 684 32.70 37.81 -14.41
CA ALA A 684 33.52 39.01 -14.38
C ALA A 684 32.67 40.23 -14.77
N GLN A 685 32.95 41.40 -14.18
CA GLN A 685 32.25 42.64 -14.51
C GLN A 685 32.41 42.98 -16.01
N GLU A 686 31.30 43.31 -16.68
CA GLU A 686 31.33 43.75 -18.07
C GLU A 686 31.95 45.15 -18.20
N ALA A 687 32.68 45.38 -19.29
CA ALA A 687 33.17 46.70 -19.64
C ALA A 687 31.98 47.59 -20.03
N ILE A 688 31.40 48.28 -19.05
CA ILE A 688 30.27 49.19 -19.26
C ILE A 688 30.72 50.29 -20.24
N THR A 689 30.06 50.37 -21.39
CA THR A 689 30.33 51.33 -22.48
C THR A 689 29.67 52.69 -22.26
N SER A 690 29.22 53.01 -21.03
CA SER A 690 28.67 54.32 -20.70
C SER A 690 29.77 55.38 -20.62
N SER A 691 29.46 56.55 -21.15
CA SER A 691 30.32 57.67 -21.56
C SER A 691 31.13 58.39 -20.45
N GLY A 692 31.83 57.67 -19.57
CA GLY A 692 32.59 58.30 -18.47
C GLY A 692 33.77 57.51 -17.89
N HIS A 693 34.18 56.38 -18.47
CA HIS A 693 35.24 55.54 -17.91
C HIS A 693 36.40 55.25 -18.88
N SER A 694 37.57 54.97 -18.30
CA SER A 694 38.85 55.00 -18.99
C SER A 694 39.04 53.89 -20.01
N GLN A 695 39.53 54.24 -21.21
CA GLN A 695 39.82 53.27 -22.28
C GLN A 695 40.76 52.16 -21.78
N LEU A 696 41.75 52.52 -20.95
CA LEU A 696 42.67 51.58 -20.28
C LEU A 696 41.94 50.52 -19.45
N ARG A 697 40.96 50.91 -18.62
CA ARG A 697 40.22 49.96 -17.77
C ARG A 697 39.36 49.03 -18.63
N SER A 698 38.68 49.58 -19.64
CA SER A 698 37.87 48.78 -20.57
C SER A 698 38.71 47.73 -21.31
N ASN A 699 39.88 48.12 -21.81
CA ASN A 699 40.79 47.22 -22.51
C ASN A 699 41.33 46.13 -21.58
N GLN A 700 41.69 46.48 -20.34
CA GLN A 700 42.15 45.49 -19.37
C GLN A 700 41.04 44.49 -18.98
N GLY A 701 39.80 44.98 -18.81
CA GLY A 701 38.63 44.12 -18.58
C GLY A 701 38.40 43.13 -19.74
N LYS A 702 38.57 43.58 -20.99
CA LYS A 702 38.51 42.71 -22.17
C LYS A 702 39.60 41.64 -22.17
N ILE A 703 40.83 41.99 -21.78
CA ILE A 703 41.95 41.02 -21.68
C ILE A 703 41.64 39.93 -20.66
N PHE A 704 41.08 40.28 -19.50
CA PHE A 704 40.69 39.29 -18.49
C PHE A 704 39.57 38.37 -18.99
N ARG A 705 38.55 38.93 -19.66
CA ARG A 705 37.42 38.15 -20.22
C ARG A 705 37.84 37.23 -21.37
N GLN A 706 38.80 37.65 -22.20
CA GLN A 706 39.36 36.81 -23.26
C GLN A 706 40.12 35.60 -22.70
N ARG A 707 40.77 35.76 -21.54
CA ARG A 707 41.50 34.66 -20.89
C ARG A 707 40.57 33.64 -20.25
N ASN A 708 39.52 34.11 -19.56
CA ASN A 708 38.53 33.25 -18.90
C ASN A 708 37.15 33.94 -18.93
N ARG A 709 36.09 33.24 -19.39
CA ARG A 709 34.71 33.78 -19.36
C ARG A 709 34.17 33.91 -17.93
N LEU A 710 34.39 32.88 -17.10
CA LEU A 710 34.10 32.88 -15.67
C LEU A 710 35.41 32.72 -14.88
N ILE A 711 35.46 33.35 -13.71
CA ILE A 711 36.67 33.46 -12.89
C ILE A 711 36.48 32.78 -11.54
N ALA A 712 37.59 32.38 -10.92
CA ALA A 712 37.59 31.90 -9.54
C ALA A 712 37.58 33.09 -8.56
N LEU A 713 36.92 32.92 -7.41
CA LEU A 713 36.85 34.00 -6.40
C LEU A 713 38.24 34.39 -5.85
N SER A 714 39.20 33.48 -5.87
CA SER A 714 40.60 33.75 -5.48
C SER A 714 41.39 34.54 -6.53
N GLU A 715 40.97 34.48 -7.80
CA GLU A 715 41.54 35.26 -8.92
C GLU A 715 40.94 36.67 -8.97
N ALA A 716 39.72 36.85 -8.46
CA ALA A 716 38.96 38.10 -8.52
C ALA A 716 39.19 39.05 -7.34
N VAL A 717 38.63 40.26 -7.45
CA VAL A 717 38.52 41.25 -6.37
C VAL A 717 37.09 41.76 -6.21
N ASP A 718 36.72 42.07 -4.98
CA ASP A 718 35.44 42.74 -4.68
C ASP A 718 35.47 44.20 -5.20
N PRO A 719 34.35 44.74 -5.74
CA PRO A 719 34.25 46.13 -6.21
C PRO A 719 34.70 47.18 -5.19
N LYS A 720 34.65 46.91 -3.88
CA LYS A 720 35.18 47.81 -2.85
C LYS A 720 36.65 48.19 -3.10
N PHE A 721 37.42 47.26 -3.65
CA PHE A 721 38.85 47.45 -3.87
C PHE A 721 39.25 47.62 -5.34
N GLU A 722 38.28 47.67 -6.24
CA GLU A 722 38.50 47.84 -7.67
C GLU A 722 39.51 48.96 -7.96
N GLY A 723 39.35 50.12 -7.29
CA GLY A 723 40.18 51.30 -7.51
C GLY A 723 41.68 51.11 -7.31
N ILE A 724 42.13 50.08 -6.59
CA ILE A 724 43.56 49.85 -6.30
C ILE A 724 44.11 48.56 -6.93
N SER A 725 43.32 47.85 -7.72
CA SER A 725 43.72 46.53 -8.25
C SER A 725 43.17 46.17 -9.63
N TRP A 726 42.31 46.98 -10.24
CA TRP A 726 41.65 46.68 -11.52
C TRP A 726 42.61 46.36 -12.67
N SER A 727 43.88 46.80 -12.60
CA SER A 727 44.87 46.48 -13.64
C SER A 727 45.47 45.08 -13.48
N GLN A 728 45.46 44.53 -12.27
CA GLN A 728 46.14 43.29 -11.90
C GLN A 728 45.18 42.11 -11.73
N LYS A 729 43.95 42.38 -11.30
CA LYS A 729 42.93 41.35 -11.07
C LYS A 729 41.56 41.73 -11.66
N PRO A 730 40.80 40.75 -12.17
CA PRO A 730 39.42 40.96 -12.60
C PRO A 730 38.49 41.31 -11.43
N VAL A 731 37.49 42.12 -11.71
CA VAL A 731 36.53 42.65 -10.71
C VAL A 731 35.22 41.87 -10.80
N LEU A 732 34.65 41.53 -9.64
CA LEU A 732 33.32 40.91 -9.57
C LEU A 732 32.23 41.94 -9.93
N PRO A 733 31.11 41.56 -10.56
CA PRO A 733 30.09 42.52 -11.01
C PRO A 733 29.31 43.16 -9.87
N VAL A 734 29.16 42.46 -8.74
CA VAL A 734 28.41 42.89 -7.57
C VAL A 734 29.24 42.64 -6.32
N ARG A 735 29.08 43.49 -5.30
CA ARG A 735 29.75 43.32 -4.00
C ARG A 735 29.25 42.07 -3.30
N MET A 736 30.16 41.30 -2.73
CA MET A 736 29.82 40.15 -1.90
C MET A 736 29.26 40.60 -0.55
N GLY A 737 28.40 39.76 0.04
CA GLY A 737 27.91 39.95 1.40
C GLY A 737 29.07 40.00 2.41
N PRO A 738 28.98 40.80 3.48
CA PRO A 738 30.01 40.89 4.52
C PRO A 738 30.52 39.54 5.03
N LEU A 739 29.64 38.55 5.18
CA LEU A 739 30.01 37.22 5.65
C LEU A 739 30.83 36.45 4.61
N ALA A 740 30.34 36.37 3.37
CA ALA A 740 31.04 35.67 2.29
C ALA A 740 32.40 36.32 2.02
N LEU A 741 32.44 37.66 1.96
CA LEU A 741 33.67 38.43 1.81
C LEU A 741 34.64 38.14 2.95
N GLY A 742 34.17 38.18 4.21
CA GLY A 742 34.99 37.89 5.38
C GLY A 742 35.57 36.49 5.38
N LYS A 743 34.78 35.46 5.07
CA LYS A 743 35.23 34.05 5.02
C LYS A 743 36.24 33.81 3.91
N ILE A 744 36.00 34.33 2.71
CA ILE A 744 36.90 34.18 1.56
C ILE A 744 38.23 34.91 1.82
N THR A 745 38.17 36.16 2.29
CA THR A 745 39.36 36.97 2.56
C THR A 745 40.19 36.45 3.74
N SER A 746 39.57 35.81 4.73
CA SER A 746 40.28 35.17 5.85
C SER A 746 41.12 33.98 5.40
N ASN A 747 40.68 33.25 4.38
CA ASN A 747 41.46 32.14 3.80
C ASN A 747 42.57 32.66 2.90
N LYS A 748 42.22 33.48 1.90
CA LYS A 748 43.18 34.10 1.00
C LYS A 748 42.80 35.56 0.76
N PRO A 749 43.66 36.52 1.13
CA PRO A 749 43.35 37.92 0.94
C PRO A 749 43.16 38.19 -0.56
N MET A 750 42.01 38.76 -0.94
CA MET A 750 41.70 39.07 -2.33
C MET A 750 42.71 40.05 -2.92
N ILE A 751 43.25 40.95 -2.08
CA ILE A 751 44.30 41.90 -2.45
C ILE A 751 45.46 41.79 -1.49
N THR A 752 46.65 41.84 -2.06
CA THR A 752 47.92 41.83 -1.32
C THR A 752 48.69 43.11 -1.63
N PRO A 753 49.62 43.55 -0.77
CA PRO A 753 50.48 44.69 -1.06
C PRO A 753 51.20 44.58 -2.41
N THR A 754 51.59 43.37 -2.83
CA THR A 754 52.22 43.13 -4.14
C THR A 754 51.27 43.40 -5.31
N THR A 755 49.97 43.10 -5.16
CA THR A 755 48.95 43.45 -6.18
C THR A 755 48.82 44.96 -6.33
N VAL A 756 48.83 45.70 -5.22
CA VAL A 756 48.71 47.18 -5.24
C VAL A 756 49.99 47.84 -5.78
N LEU A 757 51.17 47.31 -5.43
CA LEU A 757 52.44 47.76 -6.01
C LEU A 757 52.47 47.54 -7.54
N GLY A 758 52.05 46.36 -8.01
CA GLY A 758 51.92 46.10 -9.44
C GLY A 758 50.86 46.97 -10.10
N HIS A 759 49.81 47.39 -9.38
CA HIS A 759 48.83 48.35 -9.90
C HIS A 759 49.44 49.75 -10.10
N LEU A 760 50.21 50.23 -9.13
CA LEU A 760 50.93 51.51 -9.22
C LEU A 760 51.97 51.49 -10.34
N GLU A 761 52.73 50.41 -10.46
CA GLU A 761 53.69 50.20 -11.55
C GLU A 761 52.97 50.22 -12.92
N PHE A 762 51.82 49.53 -13.04
CA PHE A 762 51.03 49.56 -14.27
C PHE A 762 50.59 50.97 -14.64
N LEU A 763 50.09 51.76 -13.68
CA LEU A 763 49.70 53.15 -13.90
C LEU A 763 50.91 54.01 -14.33
N ALA A 764 52.07 53.81 -13.71
CA ALA A 764 53.30 54.51 -14.06
C ALA A 764 53.79 54.16 -15.47
N SER A 765 53.75 52.88 -15.86
CA SER A 765 54.15 52.43 -17.20
C SER A 765 53.20 52.89 -18.31
N HIS A 766 51.91 53.11 -18.00
CA HIS A 766 50.89 53.54 -18.97
C HIS A 766 50.54 55.03 -18.85
N ARG A 767 51.38 55.83 -18.19
CA ARG A 767 51.16 57.27 -17.94
C ARG A 767 50.91 58.11 -19.20
N GLU A 768 51.39 57.68 -20.36
CA GLU A 768 51.19 58.37 -21.64
C GLU A 768 49.75 58.25 -22.18
N ILE A 769 49.04 57.18 -21.83
CA ILE A 769 47.70 56.85 -22.36
C ILE A 769 46.60 57.53 -21.53
N ILE A 770 46.91 57.97 -20.31
CA ILE A 770 45.94 58.60 -19.40
C ILE A 770 45.60 60.02 -19.90
N THR A 771 44.31 60.25 -20.18
CA THR A 771 43.82 61.53 -20.70
C THR A 771 43.55 62.54 -19.59
N LYS A 772 43.45 63.84 -19.94
CA LYS A 772 43.18 64.91 -18.96
C LYS A 772 41.89 64.68 -18.14
N ALA A 773 40.85 64.11 -18.76
CA ALA A 773 39.59 63.79 -18.08
C ALA A 773 39.72 62.62 -17.08
N GLU A 774 40.69 61.74 -17.28
CA GLU A 774 40.93 60.58 -16.42
C GLU A 774 41.89 60.88 -15.25
N LEU A 775 42.59 62.02 -15.26
CA LEU A 775 43.56 62.35 -14.21
C LEU A 775 42.94 62.42 -12.80
N PRO A 776 41.83 63.15 -12.55
CA PRO A 776 41.26 63.23 -11.20
C PRO A 776 40.90 61.86 -10.58
N PRO A 777 40.19 60.94 -11.27
CA PRO A 777 39.91 59.63 -10.70
C PRO A 777 41.17 58.77 -10.53
N ARG A 778 42.17 58.82 -11.43
CA ARG A 778 43.42 58.05 -11.25
C ARG A 778 44.22 58.53 -10.05
N ILE A 779 44.27 59.82 -9.77
CA ILE A 779 45.01 60.33 -8.62
C ILE A 779 44.31 59.97 -7.30
N SER A 780 42.97 59.97 -7.29
CA SER A 780 42.20 59.44 -6.16
C SER A 780 42.48 57.97 -5.90
N GLU A 781 42.60 57.15 -6.95
CA GLU A 781 42.99 55.74 -6.86
C GLU A 781 44.42 55.56 -6.33
N ILE A 782 45.39 56.35 -6.82
CA ILE A 782 46.78 56.33 -6.34
C ILE A 782 46.84 56.69 -4.85
N LYS A 783 46.08 57.72 -4.42
CA LYS A 783 45.97 58.09 -3.00
C LYS A 783 45.47 56.91 -2.16
N LYS A 784 44.37 56.26 -2.58
CA LYS A 784 43.82 55.07 -1.90
C LYS A 784 44.80 53.89 -1.89
N ALA A 785 45.59 53.73 -2.95
CA ALA A 785 46.62 52.70 -3.02
C ALA A 785 47.72 52.94 -1.98
N TYR A 786 48.18 54.19 -1.80
CA TYR A 786 49.14 54.54 -0.74
C TYR A 786 48.55 54.39 0.67
N GLU A 787 47.30 54.82 0.89
CA GLU A 787 46.58 54.63 2.17
C GLU A 787 46.50 53.13 2.54
N TYR A 788 46.15 52.26 1.58
CA TYR A 788 46.12 50.81 1.79
C TYR A 788 47.51 50.23 2.12
N LEU A 789 48.54 50.68 1.40
CA LEU A 789 49.91 50.24 1.64
C LEU A 789 50.39 50.64 3.04
N GLU A 790 50.15 51.89 3.46
CA GLU A 790 50.51 52.39 4.78
C GLU A 790 49.84 51.61 5.92
N GLU A 791 48.56 51.24 5.77
CA GLU A 791 47.82 50.40 6.74
C GLU A 791 48.45 49.01 6.93
N LYS A 792 49.16 48.48 5.92
CA LYS A 792 49.78 47.14 5.93
C LYS A 792 51.27 47.12 6.28
N VAL A 793 51.87 48.27 6.60
CA VAL A 793 53.27 48.34 7.07
C VAL A 793 53.40 47.61 8.42
N PRO A 794 54.43 46.76 8.65
CA PRO A 794 55.63 46.51 7.82
C PRO A 794 55.61 45.19 7.00
N ALA A 795 54.44 44.65 6.65
CA ALA A 795 54.29 43.25 6.21
C ALA A 795 54.86 42.89 4.82
N TYR A 796 55.50 43.81 4.09
CA TYR A 796 55.94 43.62 2.70
C TYR A 796 57.17 44.46 2.35
N ALA A 797 57.89 44.12 1.28
CA ALA A 797 59.03 44.91 0.79
C ALA A 797 58.61 45.78 -0.41
N ILE A 798 59.17 46.99 -0.51
CA ILE A 798 58.94 47.91 -1.61
C ILE A 798 60.17 47.91 -2.51
N PRO A 799 60.03 47.70 -3.83
CA PRO A 799 61.14 47.79 -4.77
C PRO A 799 61.77 49.19 -4.77
N GLU A 800 63.10 49.24 -4.75
CA GLU A 800 63.83 50.51 -4.67
C GLU A 800 63.93 51.26 -6.02
N SER A 801 63.91 50.51 -7.14
CA SER A 801 64.19 51.00 -8.50
C SER A 801 62.96 51.14 -9.40
N VAL A 802 61.75 50.88 -8.91
CA VAL A 802 60.52 50.95 -9.71
C VAL A 802 59.85 52.30 -9.49
N PRO A 803 59.41 53.01 -10.54
CA PRO A 803 58.79 54.32 -10.43
C PRO A 803 57.33 54.18 -9.97
N ILE A 804 57.12 53.99 -8.67
CA ILE A 804 55.80 53.82 -8.06
C ILE A 804 55.29 55.07 -7.32
N TRP A 805 56.14 56.10 -7.15
CA TRP A 805 55.83 57.29 -6.35
C TRP A 805 55.45 58.49 -7.21
N LEU A 806 54.22 58.98 -7.07
CA LEU A 806 53.78 60.23 -7.71
C LEU A 806 54.20 61.44 -6.87
N ASN A 807 55.32 62.09 -7.21
CA ASN A 807 55.94 63.15 -6.41
C ASN A 807 55.50 64.56 -6.86
N VAL A 808 54.35 65.04 -6.37
CA VAL A 808 53.70 66.31 -6.80
C VAL A 808 53.39 67.26 -5.64
N GLU A 809 53.27 68.56 -5.93
CA GLU A 809 52.86 69.59 -4.96
C GLU A 809 51.34 69.78 -4.90
N ASN A 810 50.83 70.06 -3.70
CA ASN A 810 49.43 70.35 -3.34
C ASN A 810 48.41 69.20 -3.54
N GLU A 811 47.31 69.25 -2.78
CA GLU A 811 46.15 68.35 -2.91
C GLU A 811 45.13 68.81 -3.94
N ASP A 812 45.17 70.08 -4.34
CA ASP A 812 44.26 70.66 -5.34
C ASP A 812 44.68 70.27 -6.75
N LEU A 813 44.46 68.99 -7.03
CA LEU A 813 44.76 68.29 -8.28
C LEU A 813 43.92 68.79 -9.47
N VAL A 814 43.07 69.81 -9.25
CA VAL A 814 42.16 70.42 -10.24
C VAL A 814 42.93 71.13 -11.35
N GLY A 815 44.17 71.56 -11.10
CA GLY A 815 45.03 72.23 -12.08
C GLY A 815 46.12 71.36 -12.73
N MET A 816 46.20 70.07 -12.42
CA MET A 816 47.32 69.23 -12.89
C MET A 816 47.30 69.03 -14.41
N THR A 817 48.41 69.36 -15.07
CA THR A 817 48.58 69.08 -16.50
C THR A 817 49.01 67.63 -16.73
N PRO A 818 48.63 67.00 -17.86
CA PRO A 818 49.09 65.65 -18.22
C PRO A 818 50.62 65.53 -18.23
N GLU A 819 51.32 66.56 -18.67
CA GLU A 819 52.79 66.59 -18.73
C GLU A 819 53.41 66.55 -17.32
N THR A 820 52.82 67.30 -16.38
CA THR A 820 53.24 67.30 -14.98
C THR A 820 53.06 65.91 -14.38
N PHE A 821 51.91 65.27 -14.61
CA PHE A 821 51.64 63.92 -14.13
C PHE A 821 52.66 62.89 -14.66
N ARG A 822 52.99 62.95 -15.95
CA ARG A 822 53.93 62.00 -16.59
C ARG A 822 55.34 62.10 -16.04
N ASN A 823 55.82 63.32 -15.79
CA ASN A 823 57.20 63.57 -15.35
C ASN A 823 57.39 63.47 -13.83
N SER A 824 56.31 63.33 -13.07
CA SER A 824 56.36 63.35 -11.59
C SER A 824 56.55 61.96 -10.95
N TRP A 825 56.54 60.89 -11.74
CA TRP A 825 56.80 59.54 -11.23
C TRP A 825 58.28 59.36 -10.85
N SER A 826 58.54 58.89 -9.63
CA SER A 826 59.88 58.76 -9.06
C SER A 826 60.06 57.37 -8.43
N CYS A 827 61.30 56.88 -8.42
CA CYS A 827 61.67 55.66 -7.71
C CYS A 827 62.01 55.99 -6.25
N THR A 828 61.98 54.99 -5.38
CA THR A 828 62.33 55.15 -3.96
C THR A 828 63.75 55.69 -3.78
N ARG A 829 64.69 55.26 -4.63
CA ARG A 829 66.10 55.72 -4.62
C ARG A 829 66.27 57.21 -4.94
N ASP A 830 65.33 57.77 -5.69
CA ASP A 830 65.37 59.15 -6.18
C ASP A 830 64.66 60.11 -5.24
N LEU A 831 64.05 59.61 -4.17
CA LEU A 831 63.39 60.44 -3.17
C LEU A 831 64.27 60.64 -1.95
N CYS A 832 64.22 61.84 -1.40
CA CYS A 832 64.87 62.15 -0.14
C CYS A 832 63.94 62.89 0.83
N LEU A 833 63.86 62.35 2.04
CA LEU A 833 63.20 62.96 3.18
C LEU A 833 64.10 64.06 3.79
N ASN A 834 63.47 65.07 4.39
CA ASN A 834 64.11 66.23 5.03
C ASN A 834 64.98 67.10 4.09
N SER A 835 64.80 66.97 2.77
CA SER A 835 65.40 67.89 1.80
C SER A 835 64.45 69.04 1.47
N ASN A 836 64.99 70.26 1.38
CA ASN A 836 64.26 71.44 0.93
C ASN A 836 64.53 71.79 -0.54
N TYR A 837 65.34 70.98 -1.24
CA TYR A 837 65.75 71.20 -2.63
C TYR A 837 65.79 69.88 -3.41
N ASP A 838 65.75 70.00 -4.74
CA ASP A 838 66.12 68.90 -5.65
C ASP A 838 67.61 69.04 -6.00
N SER A 839 68.30 67.91 -6.16
CA SER A 839 69.73 67.79 -6.39
C SER A 839 69.95 66.68 -7.42
N GLY A 840 70.24 67.08 -8.67
CA GLY A 840 70.41 66.18 -9.81
C GLY A 840 69.26 65.17 -9.97
N GLU A 841 69.54 63.87 -9.76
CA GLU A 841 68.53 62.81 -9.85
C GLU A 841 67.70 62.66 -8.55
N ILE A 842 68.19 63.19 -7.43
CA ILE A 842 67.52 63.13 -6.14
C ILE A 842 66.53 64.28 -5.98
N LYS A 843 65.26 63.93 -5.80
CA LYS A 843 64.14 64.84 -5.61
C LYS A 843 63.73 64.89 -4.14
N ARG A 844 63.42 66.08 -3.62
CA ARG A 844 62.75 66.19 -2.31
C ARG A 844 61.34 65.61 -2.39
N VAL A 845 60.92 65.00 -1.29
CA VAL A 845 59.54 64.55 -1.11
C VAL A 845 58.61 65.77 -1.09
N ARG A 846 57.67 65.81 -2.05
CA ARG A 846 56.66 66.86 -2.18
C ARG A 846 55.49 66.63 -1.23
N SER A 847 54.67 67.67 -1.03
CA SER A 847 53.55 67.67 -0.07
C SER A 847 52.56 66.52 -0.27
N PHE A 848 52.27 66.09 -1.51
CA PHE A 848 51.36 64.98 -1.77
C PHE A 848 51.84 63.65 -1.19
N LEU A 849 53.12 63.31 -1.34
CA LEU A 849 53.72 62.10 -0.77
C LEU A 849 54.09 62.26 0.70
N GLY A 850 54.40 63.49 1.13
CA GLY A 850 54.84 63.79 2.50
C GLY A 850 53.86 63.35 3.59
N ARG A 851 52.56 63.21 3.27
CA ARG A 851 51.55 62.68 4.19
C ARG A 851 51.76 61.21 4.56
N PHE A 852 52.37 60.43 3.67
CA PHE A 852 52.60 59.00 3.83
C PHE A 852 53.99 58.73 4.43
N HIS A 853 54.34 59.46 5.50
CA HIS A 853 55.70 59.43 6.06
C HIS A 853 56.08 58.03 6.55
N GLN A 854 55.15 57.30 7.17
CA GLN A 854 55.42 55.95 7.68
C GLN A 854 55.70 54.99 6.52
N LEU A 855 54.94 55.10 5.43
CA LEU A 855 55.16 54.33 4.21
C LEU A 855 56.50 54.64 3.54
N LEU A 856 56.91 55.91 3.44
CA LEU A 856 58.19 56.32 2.85
C LEU A 856 59.39 55.83 3.69
N VAL A 857 59.27 55.85 5.01
CA VAL A 857 60.29 55.28 5.91
C VAL A 857 60.38 53.78 5.76
N HIS A 858 59.24 53.09 5.64
CA HIS A 858 59.19 51.65 5.39
C HIS A 858 59.81 51.27 4.03
N ALA A 859 59.61 52.11 3.01
CA ALA A 859 60.27 51.99 1.72
C ALA A 859 61.80 52.24 1.78
N ARG A 860 62.34 52.64 2.93
CA ARG A 860 63.75 53.01 3.12
C ARG A 860 64.17 54.23 2.27
N VAL A 861 63.24 55.16 2.06
CA VAL A 861 63.57 56.47 1.47
C VAL A 861 64.62 57.15 2.37
N ARG A 862 65.71 57.61 1.74
CA ARG A 862 66.86 58.17 2.47
C ARG A 862 66.49 59.50 3.11
N ARG A 863 67.19 59.88 4.17
CA ARG A 863 67.03 61.15 4.90
C ARG A 863 68.30 61.97 4.76
N ILE A 864 68.19 63.24 4.36
CA ILE A 864 69.31 64.18 4.42
C ILE A 864 69.43 64.71 5.85
N ILE A 865 70.64 64.67 6.38
CA ILE A 865 71.01 65.30 7.64
C ILE A 865 71.62 66.67 7.30
N PRO A 866 71.02 67.79 7.76
CA PRO A 866 71.50 69.12 7.43
C PRO A 866 72.91 69.38 8.00
N PRO A 867 73.67 70.33 7.42
CA PRO A 867 74.97 70.71 7.94
C PRO A 867 74.86 71.27 9.37
N PRO A 868 75.85 71.01 10.25
CA PRO A 868 75.90 71.60 11.58
C PRO A 868 76.00 73.12 11.51
N SER A 869 75.20 73.84 12.30
CA SER A 869 75.21 75.31 12.33
C SER A 869 76.45 75.85 13.04
N ILE A 870 77.09 76.85 12.43
CA ILE A 870 78.19 77.58 13.07
C ILE A 870 77.63 78.79 13.87
N PRO A 871 78.04 79.01 15.13
CA PRO A 871 77.65 80.21 15.90
C PRO A 871 78.07 81.52 15.21
N GLU A 872 77.13 82.48 15.08
CA GLU A 872 77.42 83.84 14.56
C GLU A 872 78.22 84.66 15.59
N PRO A 873 79.32 85.35 15.20
CA PRO A 873 80.02 86.27 16.09
C PRO A 873 79.18 87.53 16.38
N GLY A 874 79.23 88.00 17.63
CA GLY A 874 78.51 89.19 18.08
C GLY A 874 79.01 90.49 17.44
N LYS A 875 78.08 91.39 17.09
CA LYS A 875 78.38 92.70 16.47
C LYS A 875 78.67 93.75 17.54
N THR A 876 79.84 94.41 17.46
CA THR A 876 80.15 95.64 18.22
C THR A 876 80.38 96.78 17.24
N GLN A 877 79.60 97.87 17.34
CA GLN A 877 79.77 99.08 16.53
C GLN A 877 80.69 100.07 17.26
N SER A 878 81.67 100.63 16.55
CA SER A 878 82.60 101.65 17.06
C SER A 878 82.30 103.00 16.39
N PRO A 879 82.18 104.11 17.13
CA PRO A 879 81.94 105.44 16.57
C PRO A 879 83.09 105.95 15.68
N ILE A 880 84.32 105.44 15.85
CA ILE A 880 85.46 105.78 14.97
C ILE A 880 85.24 105.23 13.55
N LEU A 881 84.61 104.06 13.43
CA LEU A 881 84.36 103.40 12.14
C LEU A 881 83.37 104.22 11.28
N GLU A 882 82.38 104.84 11.92
CA GLU A 882 81.42 105.73 11.26
C GLU A 882 82.09 106.99 10.69
N GLY A 883 83.05 107.56 11.41
CA GLY A 883 83.88 108.67 10.91
C GLY A 883 84.71 108.28 9.67
N LEU A 884 85.35 107.11 9.68
CA LEU A 884 86.14 106.61 8.54
C LEU A 884 85.27 106.27 7.32
N LEU A 885 84.04 105.80 7.54
CA LEU A 885 83.04 105.59 6.49
C LEU A 885 82.61 106.90 5.85
N ASN A 886 82.31 107.93 6.65
CA ASN A 886 81.95 109.26 6.15
C ASN A 886 83.05 109.84 5.25
N LEU A 887 84.34 109.68 5.62
CA LEU A 887 85.47 110.12 4.78
C LEU A 887 85.51 109.39 3.43
N ARG A 888 85.24 108.07 3.42
CA ARG A 888 85.17 107.28 2.18
C ARG A 888 84.01 107.72 1.28
N GLU A 889 82.83 108.00 1.86
CA GLU A 889 81.66 108.48 1.12
C GLU A 889 81.86 109.87 0.53
N GLN A 890 82.51 110.78 1.28
CA GLN A 890 82.88 112.13 0.83
C GLN A 890 84.05 112.15 -0.16
N LYS A 891 84.66 110.98 -0.44
CA LYS A 891 85.85 110.83 -1.28
C LYS A 891 87.04 111.69 -0.83
N ALA A 892 87.18 111.87 0.50
CA ALA A 892 88.20 112.70 1.11
C ALA A 892 89.38 111.85 1.60
N LEU A 893 90.58 112.44 1.66
CA LEU A 893 91.79 111.88 2.29
C LEU A 893 92.31 110.52 1.74
N PHE A 894 91.92 110.12 0.53
CA PHE A 894 92.49 108.93 -0.10
C PHE A 894 93.97 109.11 -0.46
N ASP A 895 94.78 108.13 -0.08
CA ASP A 895 96.24 108.07 -0.28
C ASP A 895 96.68 106.80 -1.05
N VAL A 896 95.72 105.98 -1.51
CA VAL A 896 95.95 104.84 -2.41
C VAL A 896 94.79 104.59 -3.37
N THR A 897 95.10 104.13 -4.58
CA THR A 897 94.15 103.66 -5.59
C THR A 897 94.45 102.19 -5.95
N ILE A 898 93.46 101.32 -5.79
CA ILE A 898 93.54 99.90 -6.12
C ILE A 898 92.83 99.67 -7.46
N THR A 899 93.55 99.21 -8.47
CA THR A 899 93.02 98.93 -9.81
C THR A 899 92.81 97.42 -9.95
N ALA A 900 91.57 96.99 -10.15
CA ALA A 900 91.21 95.63 -10.52
C ALA A 900 90.47 95.72 -11.86
N PRO A 901 91.15 95.50 -13.00
CA PRO A 901 90.57 95.81 -14.31
C PRO A 901 89.19 95.14 -14.52
N PRO A 902 88.18 95.88 -15.00
CA PRO A 902 88.21 97.26 -15.49
C PRO A 902 87.92 98.36 -14.44
N GLN A 903 87.78 98.05 -13.15
CA GLN A 903 87.39 99.01 -12.11
C GLN A 903 88.58 99.53 -11.29
N THR A 904 88.42 100.71 -10.71
CA THR A 904 89.40 101.32 -9.80
C THR A 904 88.72 101.73 -8.49
N PHE A 905 89.40 101.50 -7.37
CA PHE A 905 88.90 101.72 -6.02
C PHE A 905 89.86 102.63 -5.26
N LYS A 906 89.41 103.82 -4.88
CA LYS A 906 90.20 104.71 -4.01
C LYS A 906 89.98 104.36 -2.54
N ALA A 907 91.05 104.36 -1.75
CA ALA A 907 91.04 103.94 -0.34
C ALA A 907 92.08 104.70 0.50
N HIS A 908 92.09 104.40 1.80
CA HIS A 908 93.02 104.92 2.80
C HIS A 908 93.98 103.80 3.23
N LYS A 909 95.29 103.98 3.05
CA LYS A 909 96.34 103.02 3.43
C LYS A 909 96.25 102.65 4.90
N VAL A 910 96.01 103.65 5.77
CA VAL A 910 95.89 103.44 7.22
C VAL A 910 94.71 102.54 7.59
N VAL A 911 93.57 102.67 6.91
CA VAL A 911 92.38 101.85 7.18
C VAL A 911 92.63 100.42 6.75
N LEU A 912 93.14 100.22 5.53
CA LEU A 912 93.50 98.89 5.02
C LEU A 912 94.56 98.19 5.90
N ALA A 913 95.63 98.90 6.26
CA ALA A 913 96.68 98.39 7.14
C ALA A 913 96.21 98.09 8.57
N SER A 914 95.20 98.83 9.08
CA SER A 914 94.68 98.61 10.44
C SER A 914 93.87 97.32 10.58
N VAL A 915 93.29 96.82 9.49
CA VAL A 915 92.39 95.65 9.49
C VAL A 915 93.07 94.40 8.88
N SER A 916 94.12 94.58 8.06
CA SER A 916 94.77 93.49 7.34
C SER A 916 96.29 93.58 7.42
N GLU A 917 96.92 92.52 7.92
CA GLU A 917 98.38 92.40 7.95
C GLU A 917 98.99 92.28 6.54
N TYR A 918 98.23 91.81 5.54
CA TYR A 918 98.66 91.81 4.14
C TYR A 918 98.87 93.25 3.63
N TRP A 919 97.86 94.11 3.81
CA TRP A 919 97.95 95.51 3.41
C TRP A 919 98.97 96.28 4.26
N LYS A 920 99.05 96.00 5.57
CA LYS A 920 100.06 96.60 6.46
C LYS A 920 101.47 96.24 6.05
N GLY A 921 101.75 94.96 5.80
CA GLY A 921 103.05 94.50 5.31
C GLY A 921 103.42 95.17 3.98
N MET A 922 102.47 95.24 3.05
CA MET A 922 102.68 95.91 1.77
C MET A 922 103.00 97.41 1.93
N PHE A 923 102.24 98.15 2.75
CA PHE A 923 102.42 99.59 2.94
C PHE A 923 103.58 99.99 3.85
N THR A 924 104.07 99.10 4.71
CA THR A 924 105.18 99.37 5.65
C THR A 924 106.50 98.72 5.27
N SER A 925 106.53 97.93 4.20
CA SER A 925 107.75 97.33 3.65
C SER A 925 108.65 98.35 2.95
N ASN A 926 109.91 98.00 2.72
CA ASN A 926 110.82 98.77 1.85
C ASN A 926 110.63 98.45 0.35
N CYS A 927 109.51 97.84 -0.04
CA CYS A 927 109.21 97.50 -1.42
C CYS A 927 108.56 98.69 -2.17
N ARG A 928 108.52 98.63 -3.50
CA ARG A 928 108.00 99.73 -4.34
C ARG A 928 106.57 100.11 -3.95
N GLU A 929 105.78 99.11 -3.58
CA GLU A 929 104.37 99.19 -3.20
C GLU A 929 104.12 100.09 -1.98
N SER A 930 105.11 100.28 -1.09
CA SER A 930 104.96 101.19 0.06
C SER A 930 104.95 102.66 -0.37
N SER A 931 105.74 103.00 -1.40
CA SER A 931 105.91 104.34 -1.95
C SER A 931 104.93 104.70 -3.08
N THR A 932 104.27 103.72 -3.72
CA THR A 932 103.33 103.99 -4.81
C THR A 932 101.93 104.36 -4.31
N ALA A 933 101.26 105.24 -5.06
CA ALA A 933 99.86 105.62 -4.83
C ALA A 933 98.87 104.73 -5.61
N GLU A 934 99.36 103.85 -6.48
CA GLU A 934 98.55 102.93 -7.31
C GLU A 934 99.00 101.48 -7.10
N ILE A 935 98.04 100.58 -6.91
CA ILE A 935 98.23 99.14 -6.74
C ILE A 935 97.34 98.42 -7.75
N SER A 936 97.91 97.53 -8.56
CA SER A 936 97.16 96.73 -9.53
C SER A 936 96.94 95.31 -9.00
N LEU A 937 95.69 94.86 -9.00
CA LEU A 937 95.26 93.51 -8.66
C LEU A 937 94.67 92.83 -9.89
N GLN A 938 94.94 91.54 -10.06
CA GLN A 938 94.31 90.70 -11.10
C GLN A 938 93.03 90.00 -10.59
N ASP A 939 92.50 90.42 -9.44
CA ASP A 939 91.33 89.83 -8.80
C ASP A 939 90.02 90.43 -9.37
N ASP A 940 88.88 89.72 -9.24
CA ASP A 940 87.60 90.20 -9.77
C ASP A 940 87.14 91.50 -9.07
N PRO A 941 86.68 92.52 -9.82
CA PRO A 941 86.25 93.79 -9.24
C PRO A 941 85.13 93.66 -8.20
N SER A 942 84.21 92.71 -8.36
CA SER A 942 83.10 92.52 -7.42
C SER A 942 83.59 91.96 -6.09
N THR A 943 84.50 90.97 -6.12
CA THR A 943 85.17 90.43 -4.93
C THR A 943 85.98 91.51 -4.20
N VAL A 944 86.80 92.27 -4.95
CA VAL A 944 87.61 93.37 -4.40
C VAL A 944 86.72 94.41 -3.71
N LYS A 945 85.60 94.78 -4.34
CA LYS A 945 84.64 95.72 -3.76
C LYS A 945 84.06 95.20 -2.44
N VAL A 946 83.61 93.95 -2.38
CA VAL A 946 83.02 93.35 -1.16
C VAL A 946 84.02 93.34 0.00
N LEU A 947 85.27 92.99 -0.25
CA LEU A 947 86.32 92.98 0.78
C LEU A 947 86.65 94.39 1.26
N LEU A 948 86.73 95.36 0.35
CA LEU A 948 86.92 96.76 0.71
C LEU A 948 85.72 97.30 1.51
N ASP A 949 84.49 97.00 1.10
CA ASP A 949 83.29 97.36 1.85
C ASP A 949 83.30 96.74 3.24
N TYR A 950 83.74 95.49 3.38
CA TYR A 950 83.91 94.86 4.70
C TYR A 950 84.97 95.57 5.55
N ILE A 951 86.14 95.89 5.01
CA ILE A 951 87.22 96.55 5.78
C ILE A 951 86.74 97.88 6.38
N TYR A 952 85.95 98.65 5.64
CA TYR A 952 85.43 99.94 6.14
C TYR A 952 84.20 99.82 7.02
N THR A 953 83.33 98.85 6.78
CA THR A 953 82.06 98.73 7.52
C THR A 953 82.13 97.78 8.69
N ASN A 954 83.13 96.89 8.72
CA ASN A 954 83.22 95.70 9.56
C ASN A 954 81.91 94.87 9.55
N LYS A 955 81.14 94.95 8.46
CA LYS A 955 79.85 94.29 8.29
C LYS A 955 79.91 93.35 7.11
N PHE A 956 79.66 92.07 7.37
CA PHE A 956 79.48 91.09 6.31
C PHE A 956 78.11 91.31 5.63
N ILE A 957 78.12 91.71 4.36
CA ILE A 957 76.91 91.91 3.56
C ILE A 957 76.59 90.59 2.86
N LYS A 958 75.51 89.94 3.29
CA LYS A 958 75.03 88.68 2.69
C LYS A 958 74.54 88.98 1.25
N PRO A 959 75.11 88.35 0.21
CA PRO A 959 74.61 88.55 -1.16
C PRO A 959 73.17 88.02 -1.30
N PRO A 960 72.33 88.63 -2.16
CA PRO A 960 70.98 88.14 -2.42
C PRO A 960 71.05 86.74 -3.05
N ARG A 961 70.18 85.81 -2.65
CA ARG A 961 70.12 84.46 -3.24
C ARG A 961 69.59 84.55 -4.67
N GLU A 962 70.33 84.00 -5.62
CA GLU A 962 69.96 83.87 -7.04
C GLU A 962 69.42 82.46 -7.34
N ASP A 963 68.73 82.31 -8.48
CA ASP A 963 68.16 81.03 -8.89
C ASP A 963 69.23 79.99 -9.28
N ASP A 964 70.38 80.44 -9.81
CA ASP A 964 71.53 79.58 -10.15
C ASP A 964 72.56 79.54 -9.00
N VAL A 965 72.36 78.56 -8.13
CA VAL A 965 73.15 78.36 -6.91
C VAL A 965 74.62 78.03 -7.23
N THR A 966 74.86 77.32 -8.32
CA THR A 966 76.20 76.89 -8.75
C THR A 966 77.07 78.07 -9.15
N ARG A 967 76.55 78.94 -10.04
CA ARG A 967 77.27 80.15 -10.47
C ARG A 967 77.49 81.11 -9.31
N GLN A 968 76.50 81.26 -8.43
CA GLN A 968 76.65 82.13 -7.27
C GLN A 968 77.69 81.60 -6.28
N LEU A 969 77.77 80.27 -6.12
CA LEU A 969 78.76 79.63 -5.26
C LEU A 969 80.19 79.90 -5.72
N GLU A 970 80.48 79.88 -7.02
CA GLU A 970 81.82 80.19 -7.55
C GLU A 970 82.33 81.57 -7.11
N ASN A 971 81.48 82.61 -7.17
CA ASN A 971 81.83 83.95 -6.70
C ASN A 971 82.09 83.98 -5.18
N LEU A 972 81.26 83.29 -4.40
CA LEU A 972 81.46 83.20 -2.94
C LEU A 972 82.77 82.47 -2.57
N LEU A 973 83.15 81.44 -3.34
CA LEU A 973 84.40 80.73 -3.13
C LEU A 973 85.62 81.59 -3.50
N ASP A 974 85.51 82.46 -4.51
CA ASP A 974 86.54 83.48 -4.80
C ASP A 974 86.69 84.49 -3.65
N GLN A 975 85.57 84.97 -3.07
CA GLN A 975 85.62 85.84 -1.88
C GLN A 975 86.29 85.14 -0.68
N LEU A 976 86.05 83.84 -0.48
CA LEU A 976 86.71 83.05 0.54
C LEU A 976 88.22 82.93 0.28
N GLU A 977 88.64 82.68 -0.97
CA GLU A 977 90.06 82.68 -1.36
C GLU A 977 90.75 83.98 -0.96
N LYS A 978 90.15 85.11 -1.35
CA LYS A 978 90.77 86.42 -1.12
C LYS A 978 90.78 86.79 0.36
N SER A 979 89.86 86.26 1.16
CA SER A 979 89.85 86.48 2.62
C SER A 979 91.12 85.95 3.31
N GLU A 980 91.59 84.76 2.90
CA GLU A 980 92.86 84.19 3.36
C GLU A 980 94.04 84.95 2.75
N LYS A 981 94.00 85.22 1.43
CA LYS A 981 95.07 85.95 0.71
C LYS A 981 95.34 87.33 1.33
N TRP A 982 94.28 88.06 1.70
CA TRP A 982 94.38 89.39 2.32
C TRP A 982 94.46 89.32 3.85
N LEU A 983 94.56 88.13 4.45
CA LEU A 983 94.67 87.94 5.90
C LEU A 983 93.56 88.68 6.67
N LEU A 984 92.30 88.45 6.27
CA LEU A 984 91.10 89.03 6.87
C LEU A 984 90.33 87.98 7.69
N PRO A 985 90.80 87.59 8.88
CA PRO A 985 90.24 86.46 9.63
C PRO A 985 88.77 86.67 9.99
N SER A 986 88.35 87.87 10.41
CA SER A 986 86.94 88.14 10.76
C SER A 986 85.99 88.03 9.57
N PHE A 987 86.45 88.40 8.37
CA PHE A 987 85.68 88.23 7.14
C PHE A 987 85.58 86.75 6.76
N GLN A 988 86.71 86.03 6.82
CA GLN A 988 86.77 84.58 6.59
C GLN A 988 85.82 83.83 7.52
N HIS A 989 85.80 84.13 8.82
CA HIS A 989 84.85 83.53 9.78
C HIS A 989 83.39 83.83 9.41
N SER A 990 83.10 85.03 8.93
CA SER A 990 81.76 85.43 8.48
C SER A 990 81.35 84.69 7.20
N MET A 991 82.30 84.49 6.29
CA MET A 991 82.16 83.69 5.07
C MET A 991 81.91 82.22 5.38
N GLU A 992 82.67 81.63 6.30
CA GLU A 992 82.47 80.26 6.77
C GLU A 992 81.07 80.06 7.35
N ASN A 993 80.60 80.99 8.18
CA ASN A 993 79.24 80.95 8.73
C ASN A 993 78.18 81.04 7.62
N TYR A 994 78.37 81.93 6.65
CA TYR A 994 77.42 82.12 5.55
C TYR A 994 77.35 80.90 4.62
N LEU A 995 78.51 80.36 4.24
CA LEU A 995 78.63 79.17 3.38
C LEU A 995 78.23 77.87 4.09
N SER A 996 78.12 77.88 5.41
CA SER A 996 77.61 76.72 6.19
C SER A 996 76.09 76.57 6.16
N ASP A 997 75.37 77.52 5.55
CA ASP A 997 73.92 77.43 5.40
C ASP A 997 73.54 76.21 4.51
N PRO A 998 72.47 75.46 4.86
CA PRO A 998 71.97 74.33 4.05
C PRO A 998 71.62 74.69 2.60
N HIS A 999 71.42 75.97 2.30
CA HIS A 999 71.24 76.46 0.94
C HIS A 999 72.48 76.25 0.07
N TRP A 1000 73.69 76.33 0.63
CA TRP A 1000 74.96 76.19 -0.10
C TRP A 1000 75.51 74.78 -0.01
N ILE A 1001 75.44 74.14 1.17
CA ILE A 1001 75.92 72.78 1.37
C ILE A 1001 74.85 71.79 0.89
N ARG A 1002 75.02 71.31 -0.34
CA ARG A 1002 74.17 70.33 -1.01
C ARG A 1002 74.99 69.12 -1.47
N PRO A 1003 74.38 67.97 -1.78
CA PRO A 1003 75.11 66.80 -2.27
C PRO A 1003 76.02 67.09 -3.47
N GLU A 1004 75.57 67.92 -4.41
CA GLU A 1004 76.28 68.30 -5.63
C GLU A 1004 77.37 69.37 -5.40
N THR A 1005 77.24 70.21 -4.36
CA THR A 1005 78.15 71.36 -4.11
C THR A 1005 79.15 71.14 -2.98
N VAL A 1006 78.88 70.22 -2.04
CA VAL A 1006 79.69 70.09 -0.80
C VAL A 1006 81.14 69.70 -1.07
N LYS A 1007 81.41 68.91 -2.11
CA LYS A 1007 82.78 68.50 -2.46
C LYS A 1007 83.62 69.68 -2.97
N PRO A 1008 83.16 70.48 -3.97
CA PRO A 1008 83.80 71.74 -4.33
C PRO A 1008 84.05 72.66 -3.12
N ILE A 1009 83.03 72.88 -2.27
CA ILE A 1009 83.16 73.73 -1.08
C ILE A 1009 84.23 73.21 -0.13
N LEU A 1010 84.27 71.89 0.13
CA LEU A 1010 85.29 71.29 0.98
C LEU A 1010 86.70 71.46 0.42
N ARG A 1011 86.87 71.32 -0.91
CA ARG A 1011 88.17 71.53 -1.56
C ARG A 1011 88.64 72.97 -1.37
N SER A 1012 87.79 73.95 -1.65
CA SER A 1012 88.10 75.37 -1.45
C SER A 1012 88.35 75.69 0.03
N ALA A 1013 87.52 75.19 0.94
CA ALA A 1013 87.69 75.41 2.38
C ALA A 1013 89.04 74.88 2.89
N LYS A 1014 89.48 73.70 2.43
CA LYS A 1014 90.81 73.16 2.75
C LYS A 1014 91.93 73.99 2.13
N MET A 1015 91.78 74.39 0.86
CA MET A 1015 92.79 75.16 0.13
C MET A 1015 93.03 76.54 0.77
N TYR A 1016 91.98 77.16 1.28
CA TYR A 1016 92.02 78.51 1.87
C TYR A 1016 91.95 78.51 3.40
N LYS A 1017 92.30 77.39 4.05
CA LYS A 1017 92.38 77.22 5.53
C LYS A 1017 91.12 77.67 6.30
N ALA A 1018 89.94 77.51 5.70
CA ALA A 1018 88.66 77.74 6.34
C ALA A 1018 88.23 76.49 7.13
N ASP A 1019 88.88 76.26 8.27
CA ASP A 1019 88.77 75.00 9.02
C ASP A 1019 87.35 74.72 9.53
N ARG A 1020 86.60 75.75 9.94
CA ARG A 1020 85.23 75.60 10.47
C ARG A 1020 84.30 75.15 9.36
N LEU A 1021 84.38 75.78 8.18
CA LEU A 1021 83.62 75.36 7.01
C LEU A 1021 84.04 73.97 6.53
N ALA A 1022 85.34 73.66 6.53
CA ALA A 1022 85.84 72.34 6.15
C ALA A 1022 85.31 71.23 7.09
N ASP A 1023 85.21 71.49 8.40
CA ASP A 1023 84.60 70.59 9.38
C ASP A 1023 83.11 70.38 9.14
N VAL A 1024 82.36 71.46 8.88
CA VAL A 1024 80.92 71.39 8.53
C VAL A 1024 80.72 70.52 7.29
N CYS A 1025 81.51 70.75 6.23
CA CYS A 1025 81.44 69.96 5.01
C CYS A 1025 81.83 68.49 5.22
N ARG A 1026 82.90 68.20 5.99
CA ARG A 1026 83.29 66.81 6.34
C ARG A 1026 82.15 66.08 7.05
N LYS A 1027 81.57 66.72 8.08
CA LYS A 1027 80.48 66.14 8.86
C LYS A 1027 79.22 65.94 8.02
N TYR A 1028 78.92 66.85 7.09
CA TYR A 1028 77.82 66.67 6.14
C TYR A 1028 78.05 65.48 5.20
N ILE A 1029 79.27 65.32 4.66
CA ILE A 1029 79.63 64.19 3.79
C ILE A 1029 79.56 62.87 4.56
N GLU A 1030 80.07 62.82 5.79
CA GLU A 1030 80.00 61.62 6.64
C GLU A 1030 78.56 61.19 6.89
N ASN A 1031 77.71 62.15 7.28
CA ASN A 1031 76.29 61.91 7.56
C ASN A 1031 75.45 61.53 6.33
N ASN A 1032 75.86 61.94 5.12
CA ASN A 1032 75.09 61.78 3.88
C ASN A 1032 75.85 61.03 2.78
N ARG A 1033 76.87 60.23 3.14
CA ARG A 1033 77.87 59.65 2.22
C ARG A 1033 77.28 59.06 0.94
N VAL A 1034 76.27 58.20 1.08
CA VAL A 1034 75.68 57.46 -0.04
C VAL A 1034 74.89 58.35 -1.02
N ILE A 1035 74.41 59.51 -0.55
CA ILE A 1035 73.71 60.51 -1.37
C ILE A 1035 74.76 61.35 -2.11
N VAL A 1036 75.76 61.83 -1.38
CA VAL A 1036 76.85 62.65 -1.93
C VAL A 1036 77.65 61.90 -3.00
N GLU A 1037 77.99 60.63 -2.77
CA GLU A 1037 78.74 59.80 -3.73
C GLU A 1037 77.96 59.58 -5.05
N ARG A 1038 76.63 59.60 -5.03
CA ARG A 1038 75.79 59.42 -6.23
C ARG A 1038 75.68 60.69 -7.07
N GLU A 1039 75.48 61.84 -6.42
CA GLU A 1039 75.23 63.12 -7.11
C GLU A 1039 76.52 63.88 -7.47
N SER A 1040 77.65 63.46 -6.90
CA SER A 1040 78.92 64.02 -7.34
C SER A 1040 79.20 63.60 -8.78
N PRO A 1041 79.59 64.52 -9.68
CA PRO A 1041 80.11 64.10 -10.98
C PRO A 1041 81.26 63.12 -10.76
N ASN A 1042 81.27 62.01 -11.53
CA ASN A 1042 82.38 61.06 -11.52
C ASN A 1042 83.67 61.85 -11.74
N GLU A 1043 84.52 61.90 -10.72
CA GLU A 1043 85.83 62.52 -10.81
C GLU A 1043 86.71 61.62 -11.69
N GLU A 1044 86.91 62.02 -12.95
CA GLU A 1044 88.12 61.64 -13.72
C GLU A 1044 89.29 62.55 -13.33
#